data_AF-A0A8J2FEU2-F1
#
_entry.id   AF-A0A8J2FEU2-F1
#
_cell.length_a   1.000
_cell.length_b   1.000
_cell.length_c   1.000
_cell.angle_alpha   90.00
_cell.angle_beta   90.00
_cell.angle_gamma   90.00
#
_symmetry.space_group_name_H-M   'P 1'
#
loop_
_entity.id
_entity.type
_entity.pdbx_description
1 polymer ?
#
loop_
_entity_poly.entity_id
_entity_poly.type
_entity_poly.pdbx_seq_one_letter_code
_entity_poly.pdbx_strand_id
1 'polypeptide(L)'
;MLQSRFSSSAALIQGRCSLSSRFSSSSSRNLTSCCGRSVSYYTSNQRPPAPASIFTVGGTTFSSQCRFLSSIQSSSSTFLPAVVSKSTSSGVGLSLPKHSSSFCLHKGCGINSTTSGSSVEQNKIFASSTRAAFLPLGGTAAAVVLQKRGFFSAWCKSKSPEVVQCEETKKTGSMAQYDYDFFVLGGGSGGLAAAKRAGGLGKRTAVADYVEPSPAGTTWGLGGTCLNVGCIPKKLCHFAAQAPEFQQDFAALGWEFQAKHNWEQMIQSINNYIKGSNWGNKTDLKHKDVKYYNKYATFVDAHTIQLRDKKGAVETVTADKIMISVGGRPNYGGYPGVEECCISSDDIFWQKKPPGKTLVVGASYIALECAGFIASLGFDTTVMVRSILLRGFDRDMADMIGGYMQDHGVKFANGMVPSKFEKNGDKTKVFVNDEEFGEYDTVLMAIGRTGLATKLNLEAAGVNFDAKNGKIPVDSLDKTNVDNIFAIGDIALGRLELTPVAIQSGRLLVDRLFDNSKKPMDYQNVATTVFTPIEFGTVGLSEDDAIAQYGKDNLTIYHGYFHPLEWRCNHERPKAACYMKYICDPAKGDKIIGMHVLGPNSGEMIQGFAVALKCGMTREMLNDTVGIHPTCAESMCDLQEVKKEGIVLDGPAGC
;
A
#
# COMPACT_ATOMS: atom_id res chain seq x y z
N MET A 1 -12.65 -11.28 -53.59
CA MET A 1 -13.67 -12.34 -53.38
C MET A 1 -13.93 -12.41 -51.88
N LEU A 2 -15.06 -12.04 -51.26
CA LEU A 2 -16.39 -11.53 -51.59
C LEU A 2 -16.64 -10.31 -50.65
N GLN A 3 -16.95 -9.09 -51.11
CA GLN A 3 -18.29 -8.47 -51.33
C GLN A 3 -19.26 -8.62 -50.14
N SER A 4 -19.61 -7.59 -49.35
CA SER A 4 -20.29 -6.29 -49.59
C SER A 4 -21.84 -6.35 -49.61
N ARG A 5 -22.46 -5.24 -49.13
CA ARG A 5 -23.90 -4.87 -48.98
C ARG A 5 -24.43 -5.08 -47.54
N PHE A 6 -25.05 -4.12 -46.86
CA PHE A 6 -26.02 -3.11 -47.32
C PHE A 6 -25.85 -1.74 -46.64
N SER A 7 -26.23 -0.70 -47.38
CA SER A 7 -26.42 0.68 -46.95
C SER A 7 -27.90 1.09 -47.08
N SER A 8 -28.27 2.12 -46.31
CA SER A 8 -29.28 3.14 -46.60
C SER A 8 -30.73 2.90 -46.17
N SER A 9 -31.18 3.73 -45.23
CA SER A 9 -32.38 4.56 -45.39
C SER A 9 -32.28 5.82 -44.53
N ALA A 10 -32.48 6.97 -45.16
CA ALA A 10 -32.53 8.31 -44.58
C ALA A 10 -33.88 8.94 -44.94
N ALA A 11 -34.49 9.66 -43.99
CA ALA A 11 -35.45 10.76 -44.20
C ALA A 11 -35.82 11.35 -42.81
N LEU A 12 -35.37 12.56 -42.47
CA LEU A 12 -36.07 13.85 -42.66
C LEU A 12 -37.28 14.06 -41.74
N ILE A 13 -37.13 14.86 -40.68
CA ILE A 13 -38.04 15.97 -40.34
C ILE A 13 -37.19 17.13 -39.74
N GLN A 14 -37.23 18.27 -40.43
CA GLN A 14 -36.81 19.58 -39.94
C GLN A 14 -37.94 20.21 -39.09
N GLY A 15 -37.57 20.93 -38.04
CA GLY A 15 -38.46 21.82 -37.30
C GLY A 15 -37.68 22.89 -36.55
N ARG A 16 -37.45 24.04 -37.20
CA ARG A 16 -36.95 25.27 -36.57
C ARG A 16 -38.02 25.85 -35.65
N CYS A 17 -37.62 26.40 -34.50
CA CYS A 17 -38.19 27.66 -34.01
C CYS A 17 -37.22 28.37 -33.05
N SER A 18 -36.69 29.49 -33.51
CA SER A 18 -36.01 30.52 -32.72
C SER A 18 -37.02 31.58 -32.33
N LEU A 19 -37.03 32.07 -31.09
CA LEU A 19 -37.45 33.44 -30.77
C LEU A 19 -36.96 33.89 -29.39
N SER A 20 -36.26 35.02 -29.42
CA SER A 20 -35.86 35.89 -28.33
C SER A 20 -37.04 36.62 -27.68
N SER A 21 -36.97 36.94 -26.38
CA SER A 21 -37.00 38.33 -25.87
C SER A 21 -37.17 38.41 -24.34
N ARG A 22 -36.57 39.46 -23.78
CA ARG A 22 -36.63 39.92 -22.39
C ARG A 22 -38.01 40.48 -22.03
N PHE A 23 -38.43 40.36 -20.78
CA PHE A 23 -39.16 41.42 -20.07
C PHE A 23 -38.94 41.34 -18.56
N SER A 24 -38.92 42.52 -17.94
CA SER A 24 -38.59 42.84 -16.55
C SER A 24 -39.81 42.96 -15.64
N SER A 25 -39.49 43.00 -14.33
CA SER A 25 -40.12 43.76 -13.23
C SER A 25 -41.40 43.24 -12.53
N SER A 26 -41.15 42.81 -11.29
CA SER A 26 -41.80 43.21 -10.01
C SER A 26 -43.30 42.99 -9.77
N SER A 27 -43.60 42.24 -8.70
CA SER A 27 -44.45 42.70 -7.59
C SER A 27 -44.25 41.82 -6.35
N SER A 28 -44.15 42.47 -5.21
CA SER A 28 -43.92 41.96 -3.85
C SER A 28 -45.20 41.47 -3.17
N ARG A 29 -45.08 40.51 -2.23
CA ARG A 29 -45.52 40.63 -0.81
C ARG A 29 -45.45 39.30 -0.02
N ASN A 30 -44.94 39.45 1.22
CA ASN A 30 -45.25 38.74 2.48
C ASN A 30 -44.47 37.47 2.89
N LEU A 31 -43.27 37.71 3.45
CA LEU A 31 -42.85 37.49 4.86
C LEU A 31 -43.66 36.54 5.80
N THR A 32 -42.91 35.52 6.29
CA THR A 32 -42.75 35.05 7.70
C THR A 32 -43.95 34.70 8.60
N SER A 33 -43.98 33.45 9.09
CA SER A 33 -43.65 33.05 10.48
C SER A 33 -44.51 31.90 11.03
N CYS A 34 -43.92 31.19 12.00
CA CYS A 34 -44.54 30.32 13.01
C CYS A 34 -44.86 28.86 12.63
N CYS A 35 -43.82 28.04 12.75
CA CYS A 35 -43.91 26.66 13.23
C CYS A 35 -44.66 26.61 14.57
N GLY A 36 -45.77 25.86 14.58
CA GLY A 36 -46.48 25.46 15.78
C GLY A 36 -47.20 24.15 15.51
N ARG A 37 -46.47 23.03 15.62
CA ARG A 37 -47.10 21.71 15.79
C ARG A 37 -46.43 20.96 16.93
N SER A 38 -47.18 20.94 18.02
CA SER A 38 -47.12 20.02 19.13
C SER A 38 -47.02 18.56 18.66
N VAL A 39 -45.98 17.86 19.08
CA VAL A 39 -45.93 16.40 19.08
C VAL A 39 -46.13 15.95 20.52
N SER A 40 -47.31 15.39 20.79
CA SER A 40 -47.65 14.75 22.06
C SER A 40 -46.90 13.42 22.18
N TYR A 41 -46.14 13.25 23.27
CA TYR A 41 -45.61 11.96 23.67
C TYR A 41 -46.73 11.08 24.22
N TYR A 42 -47.10 10.03 23.49
CA TYR A 42 -47.87 8.92 24.04
C TYR A 42 -46.90 7.94 24.71
N THR A 43 -47.01 7.84 26.03
CA THR A 43 -46.46 6.73 26.83
C THR A 43 -47.61 5.80 27.18
N SER A 44 -47.50 4.54 26.78
CA SER A 44 -48.04 3.33 27.43
C SER A 44 -48.32 2.24 26.38
N ASN A 45 -47.60 1.14 26.46
CA ASN A 45 -48.26 -0.13 26.71
C ASN A 45 -47.24 -1.18 27.16
N GLN A 46 -47.56 -1.77 28.31
CA GLN A 46 -46.85 -2.84 28.96
C GLN A 46 -46.94 -4.11 28.12
N ARG A 47 -45.82 -4.84 28.00
CA ARG A 47 -45.81 -6.27 27.65
C ARG A 47 -45.42 -7.08 28.90
N PRO A 48 -46.03 -8.26 29.13
CA PRO A 48 -45.70 -9.10 30.28
C PRO A 48 -44.29 -9.70 30.12
N PRO A 49 -43.57 -10.00 31.22
CA PRO A 49 -42.27 -10.64 31.13
C PRO A 49 -42.42 -12.12 30.69
N ALA A 50 -41.57 -12.54 29.77
CA ALA A 50 -41.37 -13.93 29.38
C ALA A 50 -40.74 -14.75 30.53
N PRO A 51 -40.97 -16.07 30.61
CA PRO A 51 -40.52 -16.88 31.74
C PRO A 51 -38.99 -17.05 31.77
N ALA A 52 -38.43 -17.03 32.99
CA ALA A 52 -37.03 -17.25 33.24
C ALA A 52 -36.62 -18.71 32.97
N SER A 53 -35.62 -18.90 32.10
CA SER A 53 -34.99 -20.20 31.87
C SER A 53 -34.08 -20.55 33.05
N ILE A 54 -34.46 -21.59 33.81
CA ILE A 54 -33.66 -22.18 34.88
C ILE A 54 -32.67 -23.16 34.25
N PHE A 55 -31.37 -22.96 34.43
CA PHE A 55 -30.35 -23.98 34.17
C PHE A 55 -29.86 -24.57 35.48
N THR A 56 -29.81 -25.89 35.56
CA THR A 56 -29.25 -26.65 36.68
C THR A 56 -27.98 -27.34 36.23
N VAL A 57 -26.84 -27.01 36.85
CA VAL A 57 -25.62 -27.83 36.81
C VAL A 57 -25.06 -27.86 38.22
N GLY A 58 -24.99 -29.05 38.82
CA GLY A 58 -24.14 -29.29 39.99
C GLY A 58 -24.61 -28.76 41.35
N GLY A 59 -25.91 -28.68 41.63
CA GLY A 59 -26.41 -28.67 43.02
C GLY A 59 -26.18 -27.41 43.87
N THR A 60 -26.00 -26.24 43.26
CA THR A 60 -25.93 -24.96 43.99
C THR A 60 -26.75 -23.86 43.30
N THR A 61 -27.64 -23.22 44.06
CA THR A 61 -28.49 -22.11 43.59
C THR A 61 -27.87 -20.78 44.02
N PHE A 62 -27.66 -19.84 43.08
CA PHE A 62 -27.27 -18.46 43.39
C PHE A 62 -28.39 -17.50 43.00
N SER A 63 -28.87 -16.70 43.97
CA SER A 63 -29.71 -15.52 43.72
C SER A 63 -28.93 -14.28 44.14
N SER A 64 -28.70 -13.34 43.23
CA SER A 64 -28.29 -11.98 43.58
C SER A 64 -29.38 -10.99 43.17
N GLN A 65 -30.16 -10.56 44.16
CA GLN A 65 -30.88 -9.30 44.12
C GLN A 65 -29.87 -8.18 44.37
N CYS A 66 -29.75 -7.21 43.48
CA CYS A 66 -29.18 -5.91 43.81
C CYS A 66 -30.27 -4.84 43.63
N ARG A 67 -30.72 -4.30 44.77
CA ARG A 67 -31.64 -3.16 44.86
C ARG A 67 -30.88 -1.87 44.55
N PHE A 68 -31.54 -1.00 43.79
CA PHE A 68 -31.24 0.42 43.68
C PHE A 68 -31.38 1.10 45.05
N LEU A 69 -30.38 1.92 45.41
CA LEU A 69 -30.56 3.05 46.32
C LEU A 69 -30.01 4.30 45.63
N SER A 70 -30.91 5.25 45.40
CA SER A 70 -30.66 6.60 44.91
C SER A 70 -30.20 7.50 46.06
N SER A 71 -29.12 8.25 45.87
CA SER A 71 -28.96 9.55 46.52
C SER A 71 -28.14 10.49 45.65
N ILE A 72 -28.80 11.55 45.22
CA ILE A 72 -28.24 12.73 44.53
C ILE A 72 -27.42 13.54 45.54
N GLN A 73 -26.21 13.95 45.17
CA GLN A 73 -25.67 15.25 45.58
C GLN A 73 -24.59 15.75 44.61
N SER A 74 -24.78 16.99 44.19
CA SER A 74 -23.98 17.80 43.29
C SER A 74 -22.68 18.31 43.94
N SER A 75 -21.58 18.33 43.18
CA SER A 75 -20.60 19.42 43.27
C SER A 75 -19.71 19.47 42.03
N SER A 76 -19.82 20.58 41.32
CA SER A 76 -18.96 21.11 40.27
C SER A 76 -17.55 21.43 40.76
N SER A 77 -16.52 21.15 39.96
CA SER A 77 -15.24 21.85 40.04
C SER A 77 -14.51 21.86 38.69
N THR A 78 -14.54 23.04 38.07
CA THR A 78 -13.77 23.50 36.91
C THR A 78 -12.29 23.67 37.29
N PHE A 79 -11.35 23.29 36.43
CA PHE A 79 -9.96 23.74 36.50
C PHE A 79 -9.47 24.23 35.13
N LEU A 80 -9.27 25.56 35.04
CA LEU A 80 -8.46 26.26 34.06
C LEU A 80 -7.05 26.47 34.66
N PRO A 81 -5.97 26.49 33.86
CA PRO A 81 -4.74 27.16 34.26
C PRO A 81 -4.68 28.59 33.69
N ALA A 82 -4.35 29.52 34.59
CA ALA A 82 -4.23 30.94 34.36
C ALA A 82 -2.93 31.34 33.64
N VAL A 83 -3.07 32.35 32.79
CA VAL A 83 -2.03 33.17 32.19
C VAL A 83 -1.50 34.16 33.25
N VAL A 84 -0.17 34.31 33.34
CA VAL A 84 0.45 35.40 34.11
C VAL A 84 1.01 36.44 33.15
N SER A 85 0.43 37.63 33.22
CA SER A 85 0.88 38.86 32.57
C SER A 85 1.95 39.58 33.39
N LYS A 86 2.94 40.19 32.72
CA LYS A 86 3.59 41.42 33.20
C LYS A 86 3.64 42.44 32.06
N SER A 87 3.01 43.57 32.33
CA SER A 87 2.97 44.79 31.51
C SER A 87 4.19 45.68 31.76
N THR A 88 4.64 46.40 30.74
CA THR A 88 4.88 47.86 30.80
C THR A 88 4.89 48.45 29.38
N SER A 89 4.14 49.54 29.21
CA SER A 89 4.15 50.56 28.14
C SER A 89 5.54 51.19 27.98
N SER A 90 5.93 52.01 26.99
CA SER A 90 5.31 52.93 26.01
C SER A 90 6.49 53.50 25.20
N GLY A 91 6.32 53.90 23.93
CA GLY A 91 7.35 54.71 23.24
C GLY A 91 7.16 54.87 21.74
N VAL A 92 7.02 56.11 21.30
CA VAL A 92 6.66 56.60 19.97
C VAL A 92 7.91 56.82 19.08
N GLY A 93 7.79 56.49 17.79
CA GLY A 93 8.28 57.27 16.62
C GLY A 93 9.78 57.35 16.30
N LEU A 94 10.15 56.97 15.06
CA LEU A 94 10.77 57.83 14.02
C LEU A 94 11.57 57.04 12.93
N SER A 95 11.09 57.17 11.69
CA SER A 95 11.80 57.38 10.39
C SER A 95 13.20 56.79 10.09
N LEU A 96 13.24 55.90 9.07
CA LEU A 96 14.04 55.90 7.80
C LEU A 96 15.59 56.13 7.81
N PRO A 97 16.36 55.87 6.71
CA PRO A 97 16.40 54.75 5.74
C PRO A 97 17.87 54.34 5.35
N LYS A 98 18.02 53.42 4.36
CA LYS A 98 19.08 53.29 3.29
C LYS A 98 19.51 51.82 3.11
N HIS A 99 19.20 51.14 1.99
CA HIS A 99 19.75 51.15 0.62
C HIS A 99 21.14 50.50 0.40
N SER A 100 21.13 49.53 -0.55
CA SER A 100 22.20 49.12 -1.51
C SER A 100 23.46 48.42 -0.94
N SER A 101 24.14 47.47 -1.58
CA SER A 101 24.23 47.06 -2.99
C SER A 101 24.97 45.72 -3.13
N SER A 102 24.77 45.08 -4.28
CA SER A 102 25.44 43.98 -4.98
C SER A 102 26.97 43.82 -4.84
N PHE A 103 27.51 42.61 -5.06
CA PHE A 103 28.39 42.27 -6.21
C PHE A 103 28.83 40.78 -6.25
N CYS A 104 28.82 40.19 -7.45
CA CYS A 104 29.47 38.93 -7.84
C CYS A 104 30.92 39.18 -8.30
N LEU A 105 31.83 38.19 -8.17
CA LEU A 105 32.53 37.52 -9.29
C LEU A 105 33.80 36.74 -8.90
N HIS A 106 33.97 35.65 -9.65
CA HIS A 106 35.05 34.68 -9.81
C HIS A 106 36.53 35.12 -9.79
N LYS A 107 37.41 34.18 -9.38
CA LYS A 107 38.62 33.61 -10.06
C LYS A 107 39.34 32.72 -9.02
N GLY A 108 40.10 31.66 -9.29
CA GLY A 108 40.67 31.02 -10.47
C GLY A 108 41.58 29.84 -10.04
N CYS A 109 41.97 29.02 -11.02
CA CYS A 109 42.72 27.75 -10.97
C CYS A 109 44.13 27.73 -10.33
N GLY A 110 44.65 26.50 -10.10
CA GLY A 110 46.09 26.14 -10.17
C GLY A 110 46.53 25.15 -9.07
N ILE A 111 46.55 23.81 -9.27
CA ILE A 111 47.56 22.92 -9.89
C ILE A 111 48.72 22.46 -8.95
N ASN A 112 48.87 21.12 -8.88
CA ASN A 112 50.03 20.24 -8.57
C ASN A 112 50.70 20.21 -7.18
N SER A 113 50.73 19.04 -6.53
CA SER A 113 51.82 18.03 -6.67
C SER A 113 51.80 16.93 -5.56
N THR A 114 52.07 15.69 -6.00
CA THR A 114 52.78 14.53 -5.36
C THR A 114 53.35 14.73 -3.93
N THR A 115 53.40 13.78 -2.97
CA THR A 115 53.73 12.33 -3.01
C THR A 115 53.61 11.75 -1.57
N SER A 116 53.29 10.44 -1.47
CA SER A 116 53.73 9.42 -0.48
C SER A 116 54.06 9.74 0.99
N GLY A 117 53.59 8.87 1.91
CA GLY A 117 54.38 8.50 3.10
C GLY A 117 53.63 8.29 4.41
N SER A 118 53.22 7.04 4.65
CA SER A 118 53.14 6.31 5.93
C SER A 118 53.27 7.01 7.32
N SER A 119 52.29 6.65 8.17
CA SER A 119 52.43 6.07 9.53
C SER A 119 52.50 6.94 10.80
N VAL A 120 51.82 6.39 11.81
CA VAL A 120 51.98 6.51 13.28
C VAL A 120 51.15 7.58 14.04
N GLU A 121 50.11 7.04 14.68
CA GLU A 121 49.63 7.23 16.07
C GLU A 121 49.90 8.49 16.92
N GLN A 122 48.76 8.96 17.47
CA GLN A 122 48.46 9.29 18.88
C GLN A 122 48.70 10.70 19.45
N ASN A 123 47.69 11.08 20.25
CA ASN A 123 47.59 12.14 21.28
C ASN A 123 47.11 13.54 20.81
N LYS A 124 46.16 14.25 21.44
CA LYS A 124 45.36 14.09 22.68
C LYS A 124 44.22 15.15 22.69
N ILE A 125 43.03 14.77 23.21
CA ILE A 125 42.18 15.41 24.28
C ILE A 125 41.81 16.92 24.12
N PHE A 126 40.53 17.37 24.09
CA PHE A 126 39.57 17.56 25.21
C PHE A 126 38.12 17.75 24.66
N ALA A 127 37.13 16.96 25.12
CA ALA A 127 36.01 17.32 26.04
C ALA A 127 34.88 18.18 25.41
N SER A 128 33.57 18.05 25.67
CA SER A 128 32.74 17.20 26.54
C SER A 128 31.26 17.50 26.21
N SER A 129 30.33 16.56 26.38
CA SER A 129 29.06 16.76 27.11
C SER A 129 28.18 15.50 27.13
N THR A 130 28.19 14.87 28.31
CA THR A 130 27.05 14.40 29.12
C THR A 130 25.88 13.64 28.46
N ARG A 131 25.78 12.34 28.75
CA ARG A 131 24.50 11.62 28.88
C ARG A 131 24.50 10.82 30.18
N ALA A 132 23.44 11.04 30.97
CA ALA A 132 23.18 10.40 32.25
C ALA A 132 22.74 8.94 32.08
N ALA A 133 23.23 8.07 32.98
CA ALA A 133 22.80 6.69 33.13
C ALA A 133 22.00 6.56 34.43
N PHE A 134 20.87 5.85 34.38
CA PHE A 134 20.11 5.41 35.55
C PHE A 134 20.32 3.89 35.73
N LEU A 135 20.79 3.49 36.91
CA LEU A 135 20.81 2.14 37.45
C LEU A 135 19.44 1.81 38.09
N PRO A 136 19.04 0.53 38.20
CA PRO A 136 18.15 0.10 39.27
C PRO A 136 18.89 -0.73 40.33
N LEU A 137 18.63 -0.37 41.58
CA LEU A 137 19.04 -1.04 42.82
C LEU A 137 18.24 -2.34 43.04
N GLY A 138 18.87 -3.28 43.74
CA GLY A 138 18.30 -4.57 44.11
C GLY A 138 17.16 -4.48 45.15
N GLY A 139 16.31 -5.50 45.13
CA GLY A 139 15.26 -5.76 46.11
C GLY A 139 15.14 -7.26 46.38
N THR A 140 15.13 -7.61 47.65
CA THR A 140 15.13 -8.95 48.24
C THR A 140 13.77 -9.65 48.16
N ALA A 141 13.82 -10.98 48.23
CA ALA A 141 12.70 -11.91 48.18
C ALA A 141 11.81 -11.89 49.44
N ALA A 142 10.50 -12.08 49.24
CA ALA A 142 9.60 -12.68 50.23
C ALA A 142 8.43 -13.37 49.49
N ALA A 143 8.45 -14.69 49.41
CA ALA A 143 7.30 -15.50 49.02
C ALA A 143 6.78 -16.22 50.27
N VAL A 144 5.55 -15.91 50.63
CA VAL A 144 4.81 -16.43 51.78
C VAL A 144 4.37 -17.87 51.51
N VAL A 145 4.73 -18.75 52.44
CA VAL A 145 4.28 -20.14 52.53
C VAL A 145 2.88 -20.18 53.13
N LEU A 146 1.94 -20.84 52.45
CA LEU A 146 0.70 -21.34 53.07
C LEU A 146 0.65 -22.86 52.96
N GLN A 147 0.70 -23.48 54.13
CA GLN A 147 0.72 -24.91 54.39
C GLN A 147 -0.72 -25.42 54.59
N LYS A 148 -1.12 -26.50 53.91
CA LYS A 148 -2.16 -27.40 54.42
C LYS A 148 -1.75 -28.87 54.23
N ARG A 149 -1.82 -29.58 55.36
CA ARG A 149 -1.46 -30.98 55.63
C ARG A 149 -2.47 -31.97 55.04
N GLY A 150 -2.02 -33.21 54.81
CA GLY A 150 -2.93 -34.37 54.76
C GLY A 150 -2.31 -35.69 54.26
N PHE A 151 -1.60 -36.39 55.16
CA PHE A 151 -1.45 -37.85 55.29
C PHE A 151 -1.76 -38.79 54.10
N PHE A 152 -0.77 -39.61 53.69
CA PHE A 152 -0.78 -41.07 53.91
C PHE A 152 0.62 -41.66 53.67
N SER A 153 1.06 -42.50 54.61
CA SER A 153 2.32 -43.26 54.59
C SER A 153 2.11 -44.66 54.00
N ALA A 154 3.10 -45.23 53.29
CA ALA A 154 3.64 -46.56 53.55
C ALA A 154 4.70 -46.97 52.50
N TRP A 155 5.91 -47.33 53.01
CA TRP A 155 6.77 -48.49 52.63
C TRP A 155 7.14 -48.70 51.14
N CYS A 156 8.38 -49.05 50.73
CA CYS A 156 9.61 -49.47 51.40
C CYS A 156 10.74 -49.50 50.33
N LYS A 157 12.00 -49.18 50.72
CA LYS A 157 13.31 -49.74 50.28
C LYS A 157 13.56 -49.98 48.76
N SER A 158 14.66 -49.59 48.10
CA SER A 158 16.06 -49.41 48.51
C SER A 158 16.92 -48.98 47.31
N LYS A 159 18.14 -48.49 47.63
CA LYS A 159 19.39 -48.36 46.85
C LYS A 159 19.70 -47.00 46.19
N SER A 160 20.84 -46.50 46.66
CA SER A 160 21.68 -45.38 46.19
C SER A 160 22.37 -45.69 44.84
N PRO A 161 22.97 -44.70 44.16
CA PRO A 161 22.90 -44.54 42.72
C PRO A 161 24.01 -45.30 41.96
N GLU A 162 23.66 -45.80 40.77
CA GLU A 162 24.64 -46.09 39.73
C GLU A 162 25.05 -44.79 39.04
N VAL A 163 26.37 -44.56 38.99
CA VAL A 163 26.98 -43.54 38.15
C VAL A 163 26.89 -44.02 36.71
N VAL A 164 25.90 -43.53 35.97
CA VAL A 164 25.88 -43.66 34.51
C VAL A 164 26.70 -42.51 33.94
N GLN A 165 27.91 -42.82 33.49
CA GLN A 165 28.61 -41.97 32.54
C GLN A 165 27.77 -41.88 31.26
N CYS A 166 27.10 -40.75 31.05
CA CYS A 166 26.62 -40.42 29.72
C CYS A 166 27.84 -40.10 28.86
N GLU A 167 28.24 -41.06 28.02
CA GLU A 167 29.10 -40.77 26.87
C GLU A 167 28.42 -39.67 26.05
N GLU A 168 29.08 -38.51 25.96
CA GLU A 168 28.82 -37.57 24.88
C GLU A 168 29.12 -38.30 23.58
N THR A 169 28.09 -38.86 22.95
CA THR A 169 28.11 -39.06 21.51
C THR A 169 28.29 -37.68 20.90
N LYS A 170 29.54 -37.32 20.62
CA LYS A 170 29.87 -36.35 19.59
C LYS A 170 29.11 -36.80 18.36
N LYS A 171 27.96 -36.15 18.09
CA LYS A 171 27.40 -36.10 16.75
C LYS A 171 28.55 -35.58 15.90
N THR A 172 29.19 -36.48 15.19
CA THR A 172 29.98 -36.18 14.02
C THR A 172 29.04 -35.41 13.11
N GLY A 173 29.10 -34.07 13.20
CA GLY A 173 28.36 -33.21 12.29
C GLY A 173 28.74 -33.66 10.89
N SER A 174 27.75 -34.02 10.08
CA SER A 174 28.00 -34.20 8.66
C SER A 174 28.72 -32.94 8.20
N MET A 175 29.91 -33.09 7.63
CA MET A 175 30.59 -31.96 6.98
C MET A 175 29.55 -31.28 6.10
N ALA A 176 29.33 -29.99 6.32
CA ALA A 176 28.34 -29.26 5.55
C ALA A 176 28.70 -29.38 4.07
N GLN A 177 27.88 -30.12 3.30
CA GLN A 177 28.10 -30.37 1.89
C GLN A 177 28.04 -29.08 1.05
N TYR A 178 27.38 -28.05 1.57
CA TYR A 178 27.18 -26.76 0.94
C TYR A 178 27.54 -25.61 1.90
N ASP A 179 27.93 -24.46 1.34
CA ASP A 179 28.25 -23.25 2.10
C ASP A 179 27.02 -22.75 2.90
N TYR A 180 25.83 -22.87 2.30
CA TYR A 180 24.56 -22.43 2.88
C TYR A 180 23.50 -23.54 2.87
N ASP A 181 22.64 -23.54 3.89
CA ASP A 181 21.43 -24.38 3.89
C ASP A 181 20.35 -23.74 3.01
N PHE A 182 20.32 -22.40 2.94
CA PHE A 182 19.35 -21.64 2.16
C PHE A 182 19.99 -20.40 1.52
N PHE A 183 19.81 -20.24 0.21
CA PHE A 183 20.30 -19.09 -0.54
C PHE A 183 19.16 -18.37 -1.25
N VAL A 184 19.07 -17.05 -1.06
CA VAL A 184 18.02 -16.21 -1.63
C VAL A 184 18.58 -15.31 -2.72
N LEU A 185 18.03 -15.40 -3.94
CA LEU A 185 18.32 -14.50 -5.04
C LEU A 185 17.27 -13.38 -5.05
N GLY A 186 17.69 -12.17 -4.71
CA GLY A 186 16.85 -10.96 -4.66
C GLY A 186 16.52 -10.55 -3.22
N GLY A 187 17.02 -9.39 -2.80
CA GLY A 187 16.78 -8.80 -1.48
C GLY A 187 15.54 -7.90 -1.44
N GLY A 188 14.48 -8.31 -2.11
CA GLY A 188 13.18 -7.65 -2.10
C GLY A 188 12.26 -8.10 -0.96
N SER A 189 10.98 -7.76 -1.05
CA SER A 189 10.00 -8.03 0.02
C SER A 189 9.91 -9.50 0.42
N GLY A 190 9.74 -10.41 -0.55
CA GLY A 190 9.70 -11.85 -0.29
C GLY A 190 11.07 -12.41 0.15
N GLY A 191 12.13 -11.99 -0.54
CA GLY A 191 13.50 -12.44 -0.26
C GLY A 191 13.97 -12.11 1.16
N LEU A 192 13.79 -10.87 1.59
CA LEU A 192 14.13 -10.45 2.95
C LEU A 192 13.28 -11.16 4.01
N ALA A 193 11.99 -11.36 3.74
CA ALA A 193 11.11 -12.05 4.67
C ALA A 193 11.53 -13.51 4.87
N ALA A 194 11.81 -14.22 3.78
CA ALA A 194 12.30 -15.60 3.80
C ALA A 194 13.68 -15.69 4.47
N ALA A 195 14.64 -14.87 4.05
CA ALA A 195 16.00 -14.91 4.58
C ALA A 195 16.04 -14.64 6.10
N LYS A 196 15.33 -13.61 6.58
CA LYS A 196 15.24 -13.30 8.02
C LYS A 196 14.54 -14.41 8.81
N ARG A 197 13.52 -15.07 8.23
CA ARG A 197 12.84 -16.20 8.89
C ARG A 197 13.77 -17.42 8.98
N ALA A 198 14.50 -17.75 7.92
CA ALA A 198 15.42 -18.89 7.89
C ALA A 198 16.60 -18.70 8.86
N GLY A 199 17.22 -17.51 8.86
CA GLY A 199 18.25 -17.16 9.85
C GLY A 199 17.72 -17.20 11.28
N GLY A 200 16.47 -16.77 11.50
CA GLY A 200 15.80 -16.89 12.80
C GLY A 200 15.55 -18.33 13.28
N LEU A 201 15.57 -19.31 12.38
CA LEU A 201 15.49 -20.75 12.68
C LEU A 201 16.90 -21.40 12.76
N GLY A 202 17.97 -20.60 12.77
CA GLY A 202 19.35 -21.07 12.89
C GLY A 202 19.92 -21.70 11.62
N LYS A 203 19.33 -21.45 10.45
CA LYS A 203 19.85 -21.94 9.17
C LYS A 203 20.96 -21.04 8.63
N ARG A 204 22.03 -21.63 8.11
CA ARG A 204 23.09 -20.90 7.41
C ARG A 204 22.51 -20.32 6.14
N THR A 205 22.23 -19.03 6.18
CA THR A 205 21.45 -18.35 5.14
C THR A 205 22.23 -17.21 4.52
N ALA A 206 22.12 -17.07 3.20
CA ALA A 206 22.61 -15.91 2.48
C ALA A 206 21.54 -15.31 1.57
N VAL A 207 21.64 -14.00 1.34
CA VAL A 207 20.83 -13.28 0.37
C VAL A 207 21.73 -12.43 -0.52
N ALA A 208 21.59 -12.57 -1.83
CA ALA A 208 22.20 -11.70 -2.82
C ALA A 208 21.17 -10.71 -3.36
N ASP A 209 21.52 -9.43 -3.38
CA ASP A 209 20.72 -8.38 -3.97
C ASP A 209 21.59 -7.49 -4.86
N TYR A 210 21.05 -7.10 -6.01
CA TYR A 210 21.69 -6.15 -6.90
C TYR A 210 20.65 -5.36 -7.66
N VAL A 211 20.84 -4.04 -7.70
CA VAL A 211 19.97 -3.11 -8.44
C VAL A 211 20.70 -2.66 -9.69
N GLU A 212 20.36 -3.28 -10.82
CA GLU A 212 20.75 -2.75 -12.12
C GLU A 212 20.16 -1.34 -12.30
N PRO A 213 20.97 -0.34 -12.71
CA PRO A 213 20.45 0.99 -12.97
C PRO A 213 19.30 0.97 -13.98
N SER A 214 18.33 1.88 -13.82
CA SER A 214 17.38 2.19 -14.91
C SER A 214 18.13 2.75 -16.13
N PRO A 215 17.50 2.84 -17.32
CA PRO A 215 18.09 3.55 -18.46
C PRO A 215 18.54 4.99 -18.14
N ALA A 216 17.82 5.68 -17.23
CA ALA A 216 18.19 7.01 -16.76
C ALA A 216 19.33 7.01 -15.70
N GLY A 217 19.85 5.83 -15.33
CA GLY A 217 20.94 5.66 -14.37
C GLY A 217 20.51 5.59 -12.90
N THR A 218 19.21 5.55 -12.60
CA THR A 218 18.71 5.49 -11.22
C THR A 218 19.00 4.13 -10.59
N THR A 219 19.51 4.13 -9.35
CA THR A 219 19.75 2.93 -8.53
C THR A 219 19.43 3.22 -7.07
N TRP A 220 19.22 2.18 -6.28
CA TRP A 220 18.81 2.28 -4.88
C TRP A 220 19.44 1.17 -4.02
N GLY A 221 19.07 1.13 -2.72
CA GLY A 221 19.63 0.19 -1.75
C GLY A 221 18.78 -1.07 -1.54
N LEU A 222 19.24 -1.93 -0.62
CA LEU A 222 18.54 -3.16 -0.23
C LEU A 222 17.09 -2.90 0.20
N GLY A 223 16.16 -3.77 -0.18
CA GLY A 223 14.73 -3.67 0.18
C GLY A 223 13.77 -3.96 -0.97
N GLY A 224 14.29 -4.01 -2.20
CA GLY A 224 13.53 -4.24 -3.43
C GLY A 224 12.63 -3.09 -3.83
N THR A 225 11.74 -3.37 -4.78
CA THR A 225 10.87 -2.40 -5.45
C THR A 225 9.97 -1.65 -4.47
N CYS A 226 9.19 -2.35 -3.64
CA CYS A 226 8.17 -1.71 -2.81
C CYS A 226 8.74 -0.66 -1.85
N LEU A 227 9.91 -0.92 -1.27
CA LEU A 227 10.56 0.03 -0.36
C LEU A 227 11.13 1.24 -1.09
N ASN A 228 11.77 1.03 -2.24
CA ASN A 228 12.60 2.06 -2.87
C ASN A 228 11.91 2.84 -4.00
N VAL A 229 11.04 2.19 -4.77
CA VAL A 229 10.45 2.71 -6.02
C VAL A 229 9.02 2.22 -6.25
N GLY A 230 8.32 1.88 -5.17
CA GLY A 230 6.99 1.27 -5.22
C GLY A 230 6.11 1.79 -4.08
N CYS A 231 5.49 0.89 -3.33
CA CYS A 231 4.44 1.22 -2.37
C CYS A 231 4.80 2.34 -1.38
N ILE A 232 6.02 2.34 -0.84
CA ILE A 232 6.46 3.31 0.18
C ILE A 232 6.53 4.74 -0.38
N PRO A 233 7.40 5.06 -1.35
CA PRO A 233 7.45 6.41 -1.90
C PRO A 233 6.13 6.79 -2.57
N LYS A 234 5.45 5.85 -3.25
CA LYS A 234 4.15 6.10 -3.86
C LYS A 234 3.11 6.56 -2.84
N LYS A 235 2.94 5.84 -1.72
CA LYS A 235 1.94 6.20 -0.69
C LYS A 235 2.31 7.52 0.00
N LEU A 236 3.60 7.82 0.17
CA LEU A 236 4.04 9.10 0.73
C LEU A 236 3.80 10.29 -0.22
N CYS A 237 4.02 10.11 -1.53
CA CYS A 237 3.64 11.11 -2.54
C CYS A 237 2.12 11.30 -2.59
N HIS A 238 1.36 10.21 -2.58
CA HIS A 238 -0.12 10.23 -2.50
C HIS A 238 -0.60 10.99 -1.26
N PHE A 239 -0.05 10.70 -0.09
CA PHE A 239 -0.40 11.41 1.15
C PHE A 239 -0.11 12.92 1.05
N ALA A 240 1.04 13.31 0.50
CA ALA A 240 1.36 14.71 0.27
C ALA A 240 0.38 15.37 -0.73
N ALA A 241 -0.08 14.61 -1.72
CA ALA A 241 -1.02 15.05 -2.76
C ALA A 241 -2.45 15.27 -2.25
N GLN A 242 -2.82 14.75 -1.08
CA GLN A 242 -4.13 15.05 -0.45
C GLN A 242 -4.19 16.45 0.15
N ALA A 243 -3.03 17.10 0.37
CA ALA A 243 -2.97 18.37 1.08
C ALA A 243 -3.79 19.52 0.45
N PRO A 244 -3.84 19.72 -0.88
CA PRO A 244 -4.62 20.80 -1.46
C PRO A 244 -6.12 20.68 -1.21
N GLU A 245 -6.67 19.47 -1.32
CA GLU A 245 -8.09 19.25 -1.00
C GLU A 245 -8.35 19.43 0.50
N PHE A 246 -7.46 18.91 1.37
CA PHE A 246 -7.58 19.14 2.82
C PHE A 246 -7.47 20.62 3.19
N GLN A 247 -6.66 21.42 2.50
CA GLN A 247 -6.61 22.87 2.74
C GLN A 247 -7.94 23.54 2.42
N GLN A 248 -8.63 23.13 1.35
CA GLN A 248 -9.97 23.62 1.02
C GLN A 248 -10.98 23.19 2.09
N ASP A 249 -10.94 21.92 2.50
CA ASP A 249 -11.84 21.39 3.54
C ASP A 249 -11.65 22.09 4.89
N PHE A 250 -10.39 22.28 5.31
CA PHE A 250 -10.08 22.98 6.55
C PHE A 250 -10.35 24.49 6.44
N ALA A 251 -10.23 25.11 5.26
CA ALA A 251 -10.63 26.50 5.07
C ALA A 251 -12.14 26.70 5.31
N ALA A 252 -12.97 25.75 4.88
CA ALA A 252 -14.41 25.76 5.20
C ALA A 252 -14.68 25.64 6.72
N LEU A 253 -13.73 25.13 7.49
CA LEU A 253 -13.76 25.06 8.95
C LEU A 253 -13.03 26.23 9.65
N GLY A 254 -12.64 27.27 8.90
CA GLY A 254 -12.08 28.52 9.43
C GLY A 254 -10.55 28.56 9.53
N TRP A 255 -9.84 27.60 8.94
CA TRP A 255 -8.36 27.65 8.86
C TRP A 255 -7.90 28.51 7.68
N GLU A 256 -6.88 29.34 7.91
CA GLU A 256 -6.24 30.12 6.85
C GLU A 256 -4.90 29.50 6.46
N PHE A 257 -4.70 29.19 5.18
CA PHE A 257 -3.47 28.61 4.64
C PHE A 257 -2.80 29.54 3.62
N GLN A 258 -1.47 29.62 3.69
CA GLN A 258 -0.63 30.18 2.63
C GLN A 258 0.55 29.24 2.36
N ALA A 259 0.26 28.08 1.76
CA ALA A 259 1.27 27.06 1.50
C ALA A 259 1.41 26.77 0.00
N LYS A 260 2.64 26.51 -0.44
CA LYS A 260 2.95 25.98 -1.77
C LYS A 260 3.69 24.67 -1.61
N HIS A 261 3.43 23.73 -2.51
CA HIS A 261 4.16 22.47 -2.51
C HIS A 261 5.63 22.68 -2.93
N ASN A 262 6.54 21.95 -2.27
CA ASN A 262 7.95 21.88 -2.64
C ASN A 262 8.34 20.42 -2.94
N TRP A 263 8.47 20.11 -4.23
CA TRP A 263 8.81 18.78 -4.72
C TRP A 263 10.16 18.28 -4.20
N GLU A 264 11.19 19.13 -4.25
CA GLU A 264 12.55 18.75 -3.85
C GLU A 264 12.59 18.38 -2.36
N GLN A 265 11.93 19.15 -1.52
CA GLN A 265 11.82 18.87 -0.08
C GLN A 265 11.06 17.56 0.19
N MET A 266 9.97 17.30 -0.55
CA MET A 266 9.21 16.05 -0.44
C MET A 266 10.09 14.85 -0.80
N ILE A 267 10.69 14.86 -1.99
CA ILE A 267 11.54 13.76 -2.47
C ILE A 267 12.77 13.56 -1.57
N GLN A 268 13.38 14.63 -1.06
CA GLN A 268 14.47 14.52 -0.10
C GLN A 268 14.03 13.81 1.19
N SER A 269 12.88 14.18 1.73
CA SER A 269 12.33 13.60 2.97
C SER A 269 12.00 12.12 2.80
N ILE A 270 11.34 11.76 1.70
CA ILE A 270 11.01 10.38 1.34
C ILE A 270 12.30 9.56 1.17
N ASN A 271 13.28 10.08 0.43
CA ASN A 271 14.53 9.36 0.18
C ASN A 271 15.38 9.19 1.45
N ASN A 272 15.30 10.11 2.41
CA ASN A 272 15.94 9.94 3.71
C ASN A 272 15.30 8.79 4.51
N TYR A 273 13.97 8.70 4.52
CA TYR A 273 13.25 7.59 5.14
C TYR A 273 13.61 6.24 4.50
N ILE A 274 13.64 6.18 3.17
CA ILE A 274 14.01 4.98 2.41
C ILE A 274 15.45 4.56 2.75
N LYS A 275 16.41 5.49 2.75
CA LYS A 275 17.81 5.19 3.13
C LYS A 275 17.93 4.65 4.55
N GLY A 276 17.18 5.20 5.50
CA GLY A 276 17.10 4.67 6.86
C GLY A 276 16.58 3.23 6.90
N SER A 277 15.52 2.95 6.14
CA SER A 277 14.94 1.61 6.04
C SER A 277 15.86 0.60 5.33
N ASN A 278 16.60 1.05 4.31
CA ASN A 278 17.62 0.23 3.64
C ASN A 278 18.74 -0.17 4.61
N TRP A 279 19.15 0.75 5.48
CA TRP A 279 20.11 0.47 6.54
C TRP A 279 19.53 -0.49 7.58
N GLY A 280 18.29 -0.26 8.03
CA GLY A 280 17.57 -1.15 8.95
C GLY A 280 17.51 -2.59 8.45
N ASN A 281 17.20 -2.80 7.17
CA ASN A 281 17.20 -4.14 6.58
C ASN A 281 18.57 -4.83 6.62
N LYS A 282 19.66 -4.11 6.38
CA LYS A 282 21.02 -4.67 6.50
C LYS A 282 21.34 -5.06 7.94
N THR A 283 20.94 -4.22 8.89
CA THR A 283 21.11 -4.45 10.33
C THR A 283 20.32 -5.68 10.77
N ASP A 284 19.07 -5.82 10.35
CA ASP A 284 18.23 -6.99 10.65
C ASP A 284 18.83 -8.30 10.12
N LEU A 285 19.33 -8.30 8.88
CA LEU A 285 19.99 -9.48 8.32
C LEU A 285 21.21 -9.89 9.14
N LYS A 286 22.03 -8.91 9.54
CA LYS A 286 23.19 -9.14 10.41
C LYS A 286 22.79 -9.70 11.76
N HIS A 287 21.73 -9.19 12.39
CA HIS A 287 21.23 -9.70 13.68
C HIS A 287 20.65 -11.12 13.61
N LYS A 288 20.31 -11.60 12.41
CA LYS A 288 19.81 -12.95 12.16
C LYS A 288 20.88 -13.87 11.57
N ASP A 289 22.15 -13.46 11.63
CA ASP A 289 23.29 -14.17 11.05
C ASP A 289 23.11 -14.53 9.57
N VAL A 290 22.36 -13.70 8.83
CA VAL A 290 22.16 -13.86 7.40
C VAL A 290 23.27 -13.09 6.66
N LYS A 291 24.04 -13.79 5.83
CA LYS A 291 25.05 -13.16 5.00
C LYS A 291 24.39 -12.35 3.88
N TYR A 292 24.68 -11.05 3.82
CA TYR A 292 24.25 -10.19 2.73
C TYR A 292 25.35 -10.01 1.68
N TYR A 293 25.03 -10.31 0.42
CA TYR A 293 25.85 -10.03 -0.75
C TYR A 293 25.21 -8.93 -1.59
N ASN A 294 25.86 -7.76 -1.66
CA ASN A 294 25.49 -6.73 -2.64
C ASN A 294 26.12 -7.07 -4.00
N LYS A 295 25.68 -8.16 -4.61
CA LYS A 295 26.26 -8.77 -5.80
C LYS A 295 25.17 -9.33 -6.69
N TYR A 296 25.39 -9.26 -7.99
CA TYR A 296 24.53 -9.87 -8.99
C TYR A 296 24.72 -11.39 -8.95
N ALA A 297 23.63 -12.13 -8.78
CA ALA A 297 23.64 -13.59 -8.67
C ALA A 297 23.14 -14.25 -9.95
N THR A 298 23.89 -15.23 -10.46
CA THR A 298 23.50 -16.09 -11.58
C THR A 298 23.79 -17.54 -11.27
N PHE A 299 23.00 -18.47 -11.84
CA PHE A 299 23.25 -19.90 -11.69
C PHE A 299 24.45 -20.36 -12.51
N VAL A 300 25.22 -21.28 -11.94
CA VAL A 300 26.23 -22.09 -12.63
C VAL A 300 25.73 -23.52 -12.83
N ASP A 301 25.00 -24.03 -11.84
CA ASP A 301 24.25 -25.28 -11.87
C ASP A 301 23.11 -25.22 -10.82
N ALA A 302 22.43 -26.34 -10.54
CA ALA A 302 21.30 -26.41 -9.62
C ALA A 302 21.62 -26.07 -8.14
N HIS A 303 22.89 -26.10 -7.73
CA HIS A 303 23.33 -25.84 -6.35
C HIS A 303 24.40 -24.75 -6.24
N THR A 304 24.95 -24.29 -7.36
CA THR A 304 26.08 -23.35 -7.41
C THR A 304 25.66 -22.00 -7.97
N ILE A 305 25.93 -20.94 -7.20
CA ILE A 305 25.62 -19.55 -7.55
C ILE A 305 26.91 -18.75 -7.74
N GLN A 306 27.03 -18.10 -8.89
CA GLN A 306 28.06 -17.11 -9.16
C GLN A 306 27.61 -15.73 -8.68
N LEU A 307 28.47 -15.03 -7.95
CA LEU A 307 28.22 -13.70 -7.40
C LEU A 307 29.21 -12.69 -7.98
N ARG A 308 28.70 -11.74 -8.76
CA ARG A 308 29.48 -10.67 -9.38
C ARG A 308 29.24 -9.34 -8.69
N ASP A 309 30.31 -8.68 -8.24
CA ASP A 309 30.20 -7.35 -7.66
C ASP A 309 30.13 -6.23 -8.71
N LYS A 310 29.96 -4.98 -8.26
CA LYS A 310 29.90 -3.81 -9.15
C LYS A 310 31.20 -3.58 -9.96
N LYS A 311 32.34 -4.08 -9.48
CA LYS A 311 33.63 -3.98 -10.17
C LYS A 311 33.89 -5.14 -11.13
N GLY A 312 32.98 -6.11 -11.20
CA GLY A 312 33.12 -7.31 -12.02
C GLY A 312 33.87 -8.45 -11.34
N ALA A 313 34.25 -8.32 -10.06
CA ALA A 313 34.88 -9.42 -9.35
C ALA A 313 33.86 -10.52 -9.06
N VAL A 314 34.25 -11.76 -9.38
CA VAL A 314 33.40 -12.94 -9.29
C VAL A 314 33.84 -13.82 -8.12
N GLU A 315 32.88 -14.29 -7.33
CA GLU A 315 33.05 -15.42 -6.41
C GLU A 315 31.93 -16.44 -6.64
N THR A 316 32.07 -17.63 -6.10
CA THR A 316 31.06 -18.70 -6.21
C THR A 316 30.74 -19.24 -4.83
N VAL A 317 29.47 -19.58 -4.61
CA VAL A 317 28.98 -20.19 -3.39
C VAL A 317 28.02 -21.33 -3.73
N THR A 318 27.84 -22.24 -2.80
CA THR A 318 26.96 -23.40 -2.95
C THR A 318 25.85 -23.42 -1.90
N ALA A 319 24.68 -23.94 -2.24
CA ALA A 319 23.55 -24.03 -1.31
C ALA A 319 22.71 -25.29 -1.53
N ASP A 320 22.16 -25.85 -0.44
CA ASP A 320 21.18 -26.95 -0.55
C ASP A 320 19.89 -26.45 -1.19
N LYS A 321 19.20 -25.49 -0.57
CA LYS A 321 17.94 -24.91 -1.08
C LYS A 321 18.15 -23.50 -1.61
N ILE A 322 17.53 -23.19 -2.76
CA ILE A 322 17.64 -21.89 -3.41
C ILE A 322 16.26 -21.30 -3.66
N MET A 323 16.07 -20.02 -3.34
CA MET A 323 14.82 -19.30 -3.62
C MET A 323 15.07 -18.09 -4.52
N ILE A 324 14.33 -18.02 -5.62
CA ILE A 324 14.35 -16.92 -6.58
C ILE A 324 13.23 -15.93 -6.22
N SER A 325 13.60 -14.70 -5.89
CA SER A 325 12.70 -13.61 -5.53
C SER A 325 13.16 -12.27 -6.11
N VAL A 326 13.62 -12.29 -7.37
CA VAL A 326 14.22 -11.14 -8.06
C VAL A 326 13.20 -10.11 -8.57
N GLY A 327 11.91 -10.43 -8.54
CA GLY A 327 10.83 -9.53 -8.95
C GLY A 327 10.82 -9.22 -10.46
N GLY A 328 10.28 -8.06 -10.81
CA GLY A 328 10.24 -7.52 -12.18
C GLY A 328 10.67 -6.06 -12.26
N ARG A 329 10.92 -5.56 -13.47
CA ARG A 329 11.32 -4.17 -13.76
C ARG A 329 10.37 -3.51 -14.78
N PRO A 330 10.27 -2.17 -14.80
CA PRO A 330 9.43 -1.46 -15.76
C PRO A 330 9.73 -1.85 -17.21
N ASN A 331 8.68 -1.98 -18.02
CA ASN A 331 8.78 -2.22 -19.44
C ASN A 331 8.70 -0.89 -20.21
N TYR A 332 9.63 -0.68 -21.15
CA TYR A 332 9.71 0.51 -21.99
C TYR A 332 9.07 0.32 -23.38
N GLY A 333 8.65 -0.89 -23.74
CA GLY A 333 7.90 -1.18 -24.97
C GLY A 333 8.73 -1.18 -26.26
N GLY A 334 10.02 -0.82 -26.20
CA GLY A 334 10.93 -0.83 -27.36
C GLY A 334 10.66 0.27 -28.39
N TYR A 335 9.99 1.35 -28.00
CA TYR A 335 9.74 2.48 -28.90
C TYR A 335 11.06 3.24 -29.21
N PRO A 336 11.25 3.77 -30.44
CA PRO A 336 12.39 4.61 -30.75
C PRO A 336 12.51 5.81 -29.79
N GLY A 337 13.71 6.01 -29.24
CA GLY A 337 14.05 7.13 -28.34
C GLY A 337 13.53 7.00 -26.90
N VAL A 338 12.85 5.90 -26.54
CA VAL A 338 12.17 5.79 -25.24
C VAL A 338 13.13 5.75 -24.06
N GLU A 339 14.27 5.08 -24.19
CA GLU A 339 15.24 4.93 -23.10
C GLU A 339 16.01 6.22 -22.83
N GLU A 340 16.21 7.05 -23.86
CA GLU A 340 16.90 8.33 -23.76
C GLU A 340 15.99 9.48 -23.30
N CYS A 341 14.69 9.40 -23.65
CA CYS A 341 13.73 10.49 -23.44
C CYS A 341 12.78 10.27 -22.26
N CYS A 342 12.50 9.02 -21.88
CA CYS A 342 11.47 8.70 -20.90
C CYS A 342 12.05 8.11 -19.62
N ILE A 343 11.27 8.25 -18.55
CA ILE A 343 11.54 7.66 -17.25
C ILE A 343 10.48 6.63 -16.90
N SER A 344 10.67 5.90 -15.80
CA SER A 344 9.69 4.97 -15.25
C SER A 344 9.40 5.26 -13.78
N SER A 345 8.57 4.41 -13.15
CA SER A 345 8.37 4.46 -11.70
C SER A 345 9.68 4.30 -10.92
N ASP A 346 10.69 3.66 -11.50
CA ASP A 346 12.00 3.50 -10.86
C ASP A 346 12.74 4.83 -10.66
N ASP A 347 12.36 5.87 -11.42
CA ASP A 347 13.08 7.14 -11.50
C ASP A 347 12.34 8.28 -10.80
N ILE A 348 11.02 8.37 -10.97
CA ILE A 348 10.21 9.52 -10.52
C ILE A 348 10.34 9.78 -9.02
N PHE A 349 10.46 8.73 -8.20
CA PHE A 349 10.62 8.84 -6.74
C PHE A 349 12.01 9.31 -6.30
N TRP A 350 12.99 9.32 -7.20
CA TRP A 350 14.36 9.78 -6.95
C TRP A 350 14.69 11.07 -7.70
N GLN A 351 13.77 11.57 -8.53
CA GLN A 351 13.96 12.76 -9.35
C GLN A 351 13.97 14.02 -8.48
N LYS A 352 15.10 14.72 -8.45
CA LYS A 352 15.24 15.97 -7.66
C LYS A 352 14.46 17.14 -8.26
N LYS A 353 14.50 17.26 -9.59
CA LYS A 353 13.76 18.31 -10.31
C LYS A 353 12.26 17.97 -10.31
N PRO A 354 11.36 18.95 -10.11
CA PRO A 354 9.93 18.70 -10.29
C PRO A 354 9.64 18.18 -11.70
N PRO A 355 8.61 17.34 -11.88
CA PRO A 355 8.35 16.68 -13.15
C PRO A 355 7.80 17.65 -14.22
N GLY A 356 7.27 18.82 -13.84
CA GLY A 356 6.74 19.79 -14.79
C GLY A 356 5.52 19.24 -15.54
N LYS A 357 5.30 19.70 -16.78
CA LYS A 357 4.27 19.15 -17.65
C LYS A 357 4.58 17.68 -17.96
N THR A 358 3.71 16.78 -17.52
CA THR A 358 3.98 15.35 -17.48
C THR A 358 3.01 14.56 -18.37
N LEU A 359 3.55 13.69 -19.22
CA LEU A 359 2.79 12.63 -19.87
C LEU A 359 3.03 11.30 -19.14
N VAL A 360 1.97 10.63 -18.71
CA VAL A 360 2.03 9.25 -18.21
C VAL A 360 1.48 8.32 -19.28
N VAL A 361 2.31 7.42 -19.81
CA VAL A 361 1.91 6.43 -20.80
C VAL A 361 1.56 5.13 -20.09
N GLY A 362 0.28 4.77 -20.13
CA GLY A 362 -0.24 3.57 -19.47
C GLY A 362 -1.53 3.84 -18.69
N ALA A 363 -2.18 2.75 -18.30
CA ALA A 363 -3.47 2.75 -17.60
C ALA A 363 -3.51 1.71 -16.47
N SER A 364 -2.34 1.29 -15.99
CA SER A 364 -2.19 0.42 -14.82
C SER A 364 -2.42 1.22 -13.52
N TYR A 365 -2.47 0.53 -12.38
CA TYR A 365 -2.52 1.22 -11.09
C TYR A 365 -1.31 2.14 -10.89
N ILE A 366 -0.11 1.74 -11.31
CA ILE A 366 1.10 2.59 -11.26
C ILE A 366 0.89 3.88 -12.07
N ALA A 367 0.32 3.75 -13.27
CA ALA A 367 0.07 4.90 -14.13
C ALA A 367 -0.90 5.90 -13.49
N LEU A 368 -2.03 5.41 -12.97
CA LEU A 368 -3.08 6.26 -12.40
C LEU A 368 -2.69 6.84 -11.04
N GLU A 369 -2.01 6.07 -10.19
CA GLU A 369 -1.48 6.56 -8.91
C GLU A 369 -0.46 7.68 -9.13
N CYS A 370 0.49 7.48 -10.07
CA CYS A 370 1.47 8.51 -10.41
C CYS A 370 0.83 9.74 -11.04
N ALA A 371 -0.05 9.57 -12.02
CA ALA A 371 -0.75 10.69 -12.63
C ALA A 371 -1.58 11.47 -11.60
N GLY A 372 -2.25 10.77 -10.70
CA GLY A 372 -3.04 11.34 -9.63
C GLY A 372 -2.21 12.24 -8.71
N PHE A 373 -1.16 11.70 -8.09
CA PHE A 373 -0.37 12.52 -7.18
C PHE A 373 0.37 13.66 -7.90
N ILE A 374 0.82 13.47 -9.15
CA ILE A 374 1.49 14.54 -9.90
C ILE A 374 0.52 15.69 -10.19
N ALA A 375 -0.71 15.38 -10.65
CA ALA A 375 -1.74 16.38 -10.91
C ALA A 375 -2.16 17.12 -9.63
N SER A 376 -2.46 16.38 -8.56
CA SER A 376 -2.87 16.95 -7.28
C SER A 376 -1.78 17.82 -6.65
N LEU A 377 -0.49 17.58 -6.92
CA LEU A 377 0.60 18.46 -6.50
C LEU A 377 0.76 19.73 -7.37
N GLY A 378 -0.10 19.90 -8.38
CA GLY A 378 -0.22 21.12 -9.19
C GLY A 378 0.47 21.08 -10.55
N PHE A 379 0.87 19.91 -11.05
CA PHE A 379 1.55 19.77 -12.35
C PHE A 379 0.59 19.39 -13.48
N ASP A 380 0.75 20.00 -14.66
CA ASP A 380 -0.06 19.66 -15.85
C ASP A 380 0.19 18.21 -16.26
N THR A 381 -0.82 17.35 -16.10
CA THR A 381 -0.67 15.90 -16.22
C THR A 381 -1.65 15.35 -17.25
N THR A 382 -1.12 14.57 -18.19
CA THR A 382 -1.91 13.83 -19.19
C THR A 382 -1.63 12.33 -19.07
N VAL A 383 -2.67 11.50 -19.13
CA VAL A 383 -2.58 10.04 -19.17
C VAL A 383 -2.93 9.55 -20.57
N MET A 384 -2.00 8.85 -21.23
CA MET A 384 -2.24 8.22 -22.52
C MET A 384 -2.66 6.76 -22.34
N VAL A 385 -3.88 6.45 -22.81
CA VAL A 385 -4.55 5.17 -22.57
C VAL A 385 -4.74 4.43 -23.88
N ARG A 386 -4.16 3.22 -23.97
CA ARG A 386 -4.32 2.36 -25.16
C ARG A 386 -5.75 1.83 -25.34
N SER A 387 -6.42 1.45 -24.24
CA SER A 387 -7.73 0.78 -24.30
C SER A 387 -8.62 1.13 -23.10
N ILE A 388 -8.44 0.45 -21.98
CA ILE A 388 -9.25 0.61 -20.76
C ILE A 388 -8.36 0.87 -19.54
N LEU A 389 -8.92 1.51 -18.52
CA LEU A 389 -8.28 1.78 -17.23
C LEU A 389 -8.23 0.52 -16.35
N LEU A 390 -7.14 0.28 -15.62
CA LEU A 390 -7.04 -0.78 -14.61
C LEU A 390 -7.50 -2.16 -15.09
N ARG A 391 -7.05 -2.62 -16.27
CA ARG A 391 -7.40 -3.95 -16.78
C ARG A 391 -7.19 -5.03 -15.70
N GLY A 392 -8.22 -5.86 -15.48
CA GLY A 392 -8.23 -6.90 -14.43
C GLY A 392 -8.89 -6.48 -13.11
N PHE A 393 -9.29 -5.22 -12.98
CA PHE A 393 -10.15 -4.74 -11.89
C PHE A 393 -11.60 -4.62 -12.36
N ASP A 394 -12.52 -4.41 -11.43
CA ASP A 394 -13.93 -4.10 -11.72
C ASP A 394 -14.07 -2.88 -12.65
N ARG A 395 -14.88 -3.01 -13.71
CA ARG A 395 -15.01 -1.99 -14.76
C ARG A 395 -15.68 -0.71 -14.27
N ASP A 396 -16.78 -0.82 -13.55
CA ASP A 396 -17.48 0.35 -13.02
C ASP A 396 -16.56 1.17 -12.11
N MET A 397 -15.82 0.48 -11.24
CA MET A 397 -14.91 1.13 -10.29
C MET A 397 -13.78 1.86 -11.02
N ALA A 398 -13.22 1.24 -12.07
CA ALA A 398 -12.15 1.85 -12.87
C ALA A 398 -12.64 3.10 -13.63
N ASP A 399 -13.86 3.07 -14.14
CA ASP A 399 -14.45 4.21 -14.86
C ASP A 399 -14.77 5.36 -13.90
N MET A 400 -15.28 5.08 -12.70
CA MET A 400 -15.49 6.10 -11.65
C MET A 400 -14.17 6.76 -11.21
N ILE A 401 -13.09 5.98 -11.07
CA ILE A 401 -11.75 6.53 -10.79
C ILE A 401 -11.31 7.46 -11.92
N GLY A 402 -11.46 7.03 -13.18
CA GLY A 402 -11.12 7.83 -14.34
C GLY A 402 -11.90 9.15 -14.41
N GLY A 403 -13.21 9.11 -14.15
CA GLY A 403 -14.06 10.27 -14.07
C GLY A 403 -13.62 11.24 -12.97
N TYR A 404 -13.39 10.74 -11.74
CA TYR A 404 -12.90 11.57 -10.65
C TYR A 404 -11.57 12.24 -11.00
N MET A 405 -10.62 11.50 -11.58
CA MET A 405 -9.33 12.07 -11.98
C MET A 405 -9.48 13.15 -13.06
N GLN A 406 -10.39 12.99 -14.02
CA GLN A 406 -10.69 14.01 -15.04
C GLN A 406 -11.23 15.30 -14.43
N ASP A 407 -12.22 15.15 -13.53
CA ASP A 407 -12.83 16.28 -12.84
C ASP A 407 -11.83 17.03 -11.94
N HIS A 408 -10.75 16.36 -11.53
CA HIS A 408 -9.68 16.90 -10.69
C HIS A 408 -8.38 17.21 -11.47
N GLY A 409 -8.52 17.49 -12.78
CA GLY A 409 -7.46 18.13 -13.58
C GLY A 409 -6.52 17.19 -14.33
N VAL A 410 -6.72 15.87 -14.28
CA VAL A 410 -5.97 14.92 -15.11
C VAL A 410 -6.57 14.85 -16.51
N LYS A 411 -5.77 15.11 -17.54
CA LYS A 411 -6.20 14.97 -18.94
C LYS A 411 -6.05 13.52 -19.40
N PHE A 412 -6.97 13.01 -20.22
CA PHE A 412 -6.87 11.65 -20.78
C PHE A 412 -6.83 11.67 -22.31
N ALA A 413 -5.83 11.00 -22.87
CA ALA A 413 -5.68 10.74 -24.30
C ALA A 413 -6.03 9.26 -24.58
N ASN A 414 -7.31 9.00 -24.81
CA ASN A 414 -7.86 7.65 -24.95
C ASN A 414 -7.69 7.09 -26.37
N GLY A 415 -7.47 5.78 -26.48
CA GLY A 415 -7.28 5.08 -27.76
C GLY A 415 -5.96 5.40 -28.45
N MET A 416 -4.96 5.90 -27.72
CA MET A 416 -3.68 6.35 -28.29
C MET A 416 -2.50 5.52 -27.76
N VAL A 417 -1.49 5.36 -28.61
CA VAL A 417 -0.22 4.68 -28.31
C VAL A 417 0.89 5.50 -28.95
N PRO A 418 2.00 5.78 -28.24
CA PRO A 418 3.12 6.50 -28.84
C PRO A 418 3.77 5.69 -29.97
N SER A 419 4.24 6.35 -31.02
CA SER A 419 5.05 5.74 -32.08
C SER A 419 6.55 5.96 -31.85
N LYS A 420 6.96 7.14 -31.38
CA LYS A 420 8.36 7.48 -31.06
C LYS A 420 8.46 8.63 -30.06
N PHE A 421 9.66 8.79 -29.51
CA PHE A 421 10.05 9.89 -28.61
C PHE A 421 11.31 10.58 -29.14
N GLU A 422 11.35 11.90 -29.09
CA GLU A 422 12.52 12.68 -29.50
C GLU A 422 12.87 13.73 -28.45
N LYS A 423 14.17 13.92 -28.17
CA LYS A 423 14.63 15.01 -27.31
C LYS A 423 14.49 16.35 -28.00
N ASN A 424 13.99 17.33 -27.27
CA ASN A 424 14.02 18.74 -27.64
C ASN A 424 14.56 19.57 -26.46
N GLY A 425 15.88 19.73 -26.40
CA GLY A 425 16.56 20.31 -25.24
C GLY A 425 16.34 19.46 -23.99
N ASP A 426 15.80 20.07 -22.93
CA ASP A 426 15.45 19.41 -21.67
C ASP A 426 14.08 18.72 -21.69
N LYS A 427 13.32 18.85 -22.80
CA LYS A 427 11.97 18.30 -22.96
C LYS A 427 11.94 17.14 -23.93
N THR A 428 10.80 16.45 -23.97
CA THR A 428 10.52 15.34 -24.87
C THR A 428 9.33 15.63 -25.75
N LYS A 429 9.52 15.49 -27.07
CA LYS A 429 8.45 15.44 -28.06
C LYS A 429 7.94 14.00 -28.16
N VAL A 430 6.62 13.86 -28.09
CA VAL A 430 5.93 12.57 -28.18
C VAL A 430 5.15 12.53 -29.48
N PHE A 431 5.26 11.42 -30.21
CA PHE A 431 4.57 11.24 -31.47
C PHE A 431 3.55 10.12 -31.38
N VAL A 432 2.41 10.28 -32.06
CA VAL A 432 1.36 9.26 -32.23
C VAL A 432 1.05 9.20 -33.72
N ASN A 433 1.06 8.00 -34.31
CA ASN A 433 0.91 7.82 -35.77
C ASN A 433 1.86 8.71 -36.59
N ASP A 434 3.09 8.91 -36.08
CA ASP A 434 4.15 9.73 -36.67
C ASP A 434 3.86 11.24 -36.77
N GLU A 435 2.79 11.71 -36.14
CA GLU A 435 2.48 13.13 -35.93
C GLU A 435 2.86 13.58 -34.51
N GLU A 436 3.29 14.83 -34.37
CA GLU A 436 3.63 15.40 -33.05
C GLU A 436 2.35 15.50 -32.20
N PHE A 437 2.26 14.70 -31.15
CA PHE A 437 1.16 14.74 -30.19
C PHE A 437 1.35 15.88 -29.18
N GLY A 438 2.59 16.11 -28.77
CA GLY A 438 2.94 17.26 -27.94
C GLY A 438 4.30 17.14 -27.28
N GLU A 439 4.69 18.24 -26.63
CA GLU A 439 5.93 18.37 -25.88
C GLU A 439 5.68 18.37 -24.37
N TYR A 440 6.52 17.65 -23.63
CA TYR A 440 6.43 17.41 -22.18
C TYR A 440 7.79 17.57 -21.50
N ASP A 441 7.79 18.06 -20.26
CA ASP A 441 9.00 18.14 -19.43
C ASP A 441 9.40 16.75 -18.92
N THR A 442 8.41 15.90 -18.62
CA THR A 442 8.62 14.50 -18.19
C THR A 442 7.67 13.56 -18.94
N VAL A 443 8.18 12.41 -19.40
CA VAL A 443 7.37 11.31 -19.93
C VAL A 443 7.62 10.05 -19.08
N LEU A 444 6.57 9.57 -18.41
CA LEU A 444 6.59 8.43 -17.51
C LEU A 444 5.99 7.19 -18.18
N MET A 445 6.80 6.17 -18.41
CA MET A 445 6.37 4.88 -18.95
C MET A 445 5.88 3.97 -17.81
N ALA A 446 4.58 3.66 -17.82
CA ALA A 446 3.90 2.81 -16.83
C ALA A 446 3.05 1.72 -17.51
N ILE A 447 3.60 1.09 -18.55
CA ILE A 447 2.94 0.13 -19.45
C ILE A 447 3.06 -1.34 -19.02
N GLY A 448 3.52 -1.60 -17.79
CA GLY A 448 3.69 -2.94 -17.23
C GLY A 448 5.11 -3.19 -16.74
N ARG A 449 5.32 -4.38 -16.17
CA ARG A 449 6.62 -4.85 -15.66
C ARG A 449 6.92 -6.22 -16.22
N THR A 450 8.20 -6.51 -16.46
CA THR A 450 8.67 -7.79 -16.99
C THR A 450 9.48 -8.51 -15.91
N GLY A 451 9.27 -9.81 -15.76
CA GLY A 451 10.04 -10.63 -14.83
C GLY A 451 11.50 -10.75 -15.26
N LEU A 452 12.40 -10.93 -14.29
CA LEU A 452 13.85 -10.93 -14.51
C LEU A 452 14.47 -12.31 -14.75
N ALA A 453 13.67 -13.33 -15.10
CA ALA A 453 14.16 -14.72 -15.25
C ALA A 453 15.30 -14.86 -16.27
N THR A 454 15.22 -14.13 -17.40
CA THR A 454 16.18 -14.22 -18.52
C THR A 454 17.59 -13.79 -18.15
N LYS A 455 17.79 -13.10 -17.02
CA LYS A 455 19.10 -12.60 -16.61
C LYS A 455 19.81 -13.48 -15.58
N LEU A 456 19.21 -14.60 -15.18
CA LEU A 456 19.72 -15.45 -14.10
C LEU A 456 20.52 -16.68 -14.57
N ASN A 457 20.60 -16.94 -15.89
CA ASN A 457 21.18 -18.15 -16.46
C ASN A 457 20.47 -19.43 -15.96
N LEU A 458 19.13 -19.42 -15.98
CA LEU A 458 18.29 -20.48 -15.41
C LEU A 458 18.48 -21.83 -16.12
N GLU A 459 18.88 -21.79 -17.39
CA GLU A 459 19.17 -22.95 -18.21
C GLU A 459 20.28 -23.81 -17.60
N ALA A 460 21.30 -23.19 -17.00
CA ALA A 460 22.39 -23.90 -16.34
C ALA A 460 21.92 -24.67 -15.09
N ALA A 461 20.88 -24.19 -14.41
CA ALA A 461 20.23 -24.88 -13.30
C ALA A 461 19.11 -25.83 -13.74
N GLY A 462 18.76 -25.86 -15.03
CA GLY A 462 17.63 -26.64 -15.56
C GLY A 462 16.26 -26.07 -15.20
N VAL A 463 16.14 -24.80 -14.80
CA VAL A 463 14.87 -24.17 -14.41
C VAL A 463 14.16 -23.61 -15.64
N ASN A 464 12.91 -24.00 -15.83
CA ASN A 464 12.06 -23.50 -16.90
C ASN A 464 11.53 -22.11 -16.58
N PHE A 465 11.39 -21.26 -17.60
CA PHE A 465 10.72 -19.97 -17.49
C PHE A 465 9.95 -19.64 -18.77
N ASP A 466 8.95 -18.77 -18.64
CA ASP A 466 8.18 -18.23 -19.75
C ASP A 466 8.93 -17.03 -20.34
N ALA A 467 9.47 -17.20 -21.55
CA ALA A 467 10.24 -16.17 -22.24
C ALA A 467 9.42 -14.93 -22.63
N LYS A 468 8.08 -15.04 -22.73
CA LYS A 468 7.21 -13.92 -23.13
C LYS A 468 7.06 -12.89 -22.02
N ASN A 469 6.94 -13.34 -20.77
CA ASN A 469 6.76 -12.45 -19.61
C ASN A 469 7.95 -12.45 -18.64
N GLY A 470 8.94 -13.33 -18.85
CA GLY A 470 10.14 -13.45 -18.03
C GLY A 470 9.87 -14.02 -16.65
N LYS A 471 8.84 -14.87 -16.49
CA LYS A 471 8.42 -15.45 -15.19
C LYS A 471 8.65 -16.95 -15.11
N ILE A 472 8.70 -17.46 -13.88
CA ILE A 472 9.01 -18.86 -13.58
C ILE A 472 7.72 -19.60 -13.19
N PRO A 473 7.31 -20.64 -13.93
CA PRO A 473 6.25 -21.55 -13.51
C PRO A 473 6.60 -22.22 -12.18
N VAL A 474 5.63 -22.26 -11.27
CA VAL A 474 5.76 -22.92 -9.97
C VAL A 474 4.51 -23.75 -9.66
N ASP A 475 4.69 -24.77 -8.84
CA ASP A 475 3.58 -25.54 -8.28
C ASP A 475 2.86 -24.78 -7.14
N SER A 476 1.86 -25.41 -6.53
CA SER A 476 1.09 -24.85 -5.41
C SER A 476 1.91 -24.58 -4.15
N LEU A 477 3.12 -25.11 -4.04
CA LEU A 477 4.05 -25.00 -2.90
C LEU A 477 5.26 -24.11 -3.21
N ASP A 478 5.19 -23.31 -4.28
CA ASP A 478 6.22 -22.36 -4.72
C ASP A 478 7.48 -23.02 -5.30
N LYS A 479 7.41 -24.32 -5.61
CA LYS A 479 8.52 -25.10 -6.15
C LYS A 479 8.56 -24.99 -7.68
N THR A 480 9.76 -24.85 -8.23
CA THR A 480 10.00 -24.90 -9.68
C THR A 480 10.00 -26.35 -10.20
N ASN A 481 10.36 -26.57 -11.47
CA ASN A 481 10.59 -27.92 -11.98
C ASN A 481 11.88 -28.58 -11.45
N VAL A 482 12.72 -27.85 -10.71
CA VAL A 482 13.96 -28.37 -10.11
C VAL A 482 13.78 -28.48 -8.60
N ASP A 483 14.13 -29.64 -8.03
CA ASP A 483 13.63 -30.05 -6.72
C ASP A 483 14.05 -29.17 -5.53
N ASN A 484 15.21 -28.54 -5.63
CA ASN A 484 15.78 -27.71 -4.59
C ASN A 484 15.61 -26.21 -4.85
N ILE A 485 14.96 -25.83 -5.97
CA ILE A 485 14.79 -24.44 -6.41
C ILE A 485 13.32 -24.02 -6.32
N PHE A 486 13.09 -22.88 -5.68
CA PHE A 486 11.77 -22.28 -5.43
C PHE A 486 11.71 -20.88 -6.06
N ALA A 487 10.51 -20.40 -6.37
CA ALA A 487 10.32 -19.01 -6.82
C ALA A 487 9.07 -18.39 -6.20
N ILE A 488 9.20 -17.15 -5.70
CA ILE A 488 8.12 -16.43 -5.01
C ILE A 488 8.02 -14.96 -5.42
N GLY A 489 6.87 -14.36 -5.16
CA GLY A 489 6.59 -12.95 -5.51
C GLY A 489 6.42 -12.78 -7.02
N ASP A 490 6.69 -11.58 -7.52
CA ASP A 490 6.30 -11.17 -8.89
C ASP A 490 6.94 -12.02 -10.00
N ILE A 491 8.07 -12.67 -9.71
CA ILE A 491 8.77 -13.57 -10.65
C ILE A 491 8.02 -14.90 -10.86
N ALA A 492 7.17 -15.31 -9.91
CA ALA A 492 6.41 -16.54 -10.02
C ALA A 492 5.20 -16.35 -10.93
N LEU A 493 5.06 -17.21 -11.94
CA LEU A 493 3.99 -17.14 -12.93
C LEU A 493 2.63 -17.41 -12.27
N GLY A 494 1.62 -16.60 -12.61
CA GLY A 494 0.26 -16.75 -12.10
C GLY A 494 0.05 -16.35 -10.64
N ARG A 495 1.07 -15.80 -9.96
CA ARG A 495 0.94 -15.26 -8.60
C ARG A 495 0.59 -13.77 -8.61
N LEU A 496 -0.05 -13.33 -7.52
CA LEU A 496 -0.37 -11.91 -7.30
C LEU A 496 0.89 -11.11 -7.00
N GLU A 497 1.09 -10.02 -7.74
CA GLU A 497 2.27 -9.14 -7.66
C GLU A 497 2.11 -8.09 -6.55
N LEU A 498 1.99 -8.55 -5.30
CA LEU A 498 1.75 -7.72 -4.12
C LEU A 498 2.75 -8.00 -3.01
N THR A 499 3.21 -6.94 -2.34
CA THR A 499 4.20 -7.02 -1.26
C THR A 499 3.79 -7.93 -0.11
N PRO A 500 2.57 -7.82 0.48
CA PRO A 500 2.16 -8.71 1.55
C PRO A 500 2.09 -10.17 1.12
N VAL A 501 1.73 -10.43 -0.15
CA VAL A 501 1.71 -11.78 -0.73
C VAL A 501 3.12 -12.35 -0.78
N ALA A 502 4.10 -11.60 -1.31
CA ALA A 502 5.49 -12.05 -1.37
C ALA A 502 6.11 -12.29 0.01
N ILE A 503 5.81 -11.42 0.99
CA ILE A 503 6.27 -11.57 2.38
C ILE A 503 5.70 -12.85 2.99
N GLN A 504 4.39 -13.06 2.85
CA GLN A 504 3.72 -14.20 3.44
C GLN A 504 4.13 -15.51 2.77
N SER A 505 4.25 -15.54 1.43
CA SER A 505 4.70 -16.73 0.70
C SER A 505 6.14 -17.10 1.09
N GLY A 506 7.04 -16.11 1.23
CA GLY A 506 8.42 -16.36 1.66
C GLY A 506 8.53 -16.91 3.07
N ARG A 507 7.75 -16.39 4.03
CA ARG A 507 7.69 -16.92 5.40
C ARG A 507 7.17 -18.36 5.42
N LEU A 508 6.04 -18.61 4.76
CA LEU A 508 5.40 -19.93 4.74
C LEU A 508 6.28 -20.96 4.03
N LEU A 509 6.98 -20.59 2.95
CA LEU A 509 7.94 -21.47 2.29
C LEU A 509 9.04 -21.90 3.26
N VAL A 510 9.65 -20.97 3.97
CA VAL A 510 10.70 -21.26 4.94
C VAL A 510 10.17 -22.13 6.09
N ASP A 511 8.96 -21.89 6.56
CA ASP A 511 8.32 -22.75 7.59
C ASP A 511 8.14 -24.19 7.09
N ARG A 512 7.78 -24.37 5.81
CA ARG A 512 7.67 -25.70 5.20
C ARG A 512 9.02 -26.38 5.06
N LEU A 513 10.06 -25.64 4.70
CA LEU A 513 11.40 -26.19 4.50
C LEU A 513 12.10 -26.52 5.81
N PHE A 514 11.90 -25.73 6.87
CA PHE A 514 12.77 -25.75 8.05
C PHE A 514 12.06 -25.78 9.40
N ASP A 515 10.72 -25.71 9.44
CA ASP A 515 9.92 -25.68 10.68
C ASP A 515 8.76 -26.71 10.67
N ASN A 516 8.85 -27.75 9.83
CA ASN A 516 7.87 -28.85 9.70
C ASN A 516 6.43 -28.40 9.39
N SER A 517 6.22 -27.17 8.92
CA SER A 517 4.90 -26.70 8.50
C SER A 517 4.47 -27.39 7.20
N LYS A 518 3.15 -27.54 7.02
CA LYS A 518 2.55 -28.01 5.75
C LYS A 518 1.71 -26.93 5.08
N LYS A 519 1.68 -25.71 5.64
CA LYS A 519 0.75 -24.67 5.23
C LYS A 519 1.21 -24.00 3.92
N PRO A 520 0.44 -24.11 2.81
CA PRO A 520 0.72 -23.34 1.60
C PRO A 520 0.30 -21.89 1.78
N MET A 521 0.74 -21.03 0.87
CA MET A 521 0.16 -19.69 0.74
C MET A 521 -1.25 -19.79 0.16
N ASP A 522 -2.18 -19.04 0.73
CA ASP A 522 -3.54 -18.89 0.22
C ASP A 522 -3.63 -17.61 -0.62
N TYR A 523 -3.79 -17.78 -1.93
CA TYR A 523 -3.89 -16.70 -2.91
C TYR A 523 -5.33 -16.26 -3.19
N GLN A 524 -6.33 -16.90 -2.57
CA GLN A 524 -7.72 -16.53 -2.75
C GLN A 524 -8.08 -15.30 -1.89
N ASN A 525 -8.90 -14.41 -2.46
CA ASN A 525 -9.46 -13.24 -1.78
C ASN A 525 -8.39 -12.39 -1.08
N VAL A 526 -7.27 -12.16 -1.75
CA VAL A 526 -6.26 -11.19 -1.30
C VAL A 526 -6.77 -9.80 -1.61
N ALA A 527 -6.96 -8.98 -0.58
CA ALA A 527 -7.37 -7.60 -0.75
C ALA A 527 -6.29 -6.75 -1.42
N THR A 528 -6.71 -5.74 -2.16
CA THR A 528 -5.82 -4.76 -2.79
C THR A 528 -6.43 -3.37 -2.74
N THR A 529 -5.57 -2.35 -2.81
CA THR A 529 -5.98 -0.95 -2.85
C THR A 529 -5.18 -0.20 -3.89
N VAL A 530 -5.88 0.52 -4.77
CA VAL A 530 -5.32 1.48 -5.72
C VAL A 530 -5.42 2.88 -5.10
N PHE A 531 -4.28 3.53 -4.91
CA PHE A 531 -4.16 4.81 -4.21
C PHE A 531 -4.17 5.98 -5.22
N THR A 532 -5.25 6.06 -6.00
CA THR A 532 -5.60 7.22 -6.82
C THR A 532 -6.12 8.37 -5.94
N PRO A 533 -6.31 9.60 -6.48
CA PRO A 533 -6.79 10.74 -5.70
C PRO A 533 -8.06 10.42 -4.90
N ILE A 534 -8.98 9.66 -5.51
CA ILE A 534 -9.97 8.88 -4.79
C ILE A 534 -9.49 7.43 -4.70
N GLU A 535 -9.30 6.91 -3.49
CA GLU A 535 -8.74 5.57 -3.30
C GLU A 535 -9.78 4.48 -3.60
N PHE A 536 -9.32 3.34 -4.12
CA PHE A 536 -10.17 2.19 -4.42
C PHE A 536 -9.64 0.92 -3.75
N GLY A 537 -10.39 0.40 -2.77
CA GLY A 537 -10.13 -0.86 -2.08
C GLY A 537 -11.05 -1.97 -2.59
N THR A 538 -10.51 -3.17 -2.80
CA THR A 538 -11.30 -4.33 -3.24
C THR A 538 -10.79 -5.65 -2.67
N VAL A 539 -11.70 -6.61 -2.50
CA VAL A 539 -11.41 -8.00 -2.17
C VAL A 539 -12.42 -8.93 -2.83
N GLY A 540 -11.95 -10.09 -3.30
CA GLY A 540 -12.79 -11.08 -3.99
C GLY A 540 -12.95 -10.78 -5.47
N LEU A 541 -14.06 -11.23 -6.06
CA LEU A 541 -14.32 -11.10 -7.49
C LEU A 541 -14.77 -9.67 -7.86
N SER A 542 -14.38 -9.25 -9.06
CA SER A 542 -15.05 -8.13 -9.73
C SER A 542 -16.48 -8.51 -10.13
N GLU A 543 -17.34 -7.53 -10.37
CA GLU A 543 -18.68 -7.77 -10.89
C GLU A 543 -18.60 -8.47 -12.26
N ASP A 544 -17.70 -8.03 -13.13
CA ASP A 544 -17.49 -8.61 -14.47
C ASP A 544 -17.09 -10.10 -14.38
N ASP A 545 -16.14 -10.43 -13.50
CA ASP A 545 -15.68 -11.81 -13.32
C ASP A 545 -16.73 -12.68 -12.63
N ALA A 546 -17.48 -12.12 -11.67
CA ALA A 546 -18.57 -12.83 -11.03
C ALA A 546 -19.67 -13.16 -12.05
N ILE A 547 -20.08 -12.21 -12.88
CA ILE A 547 -21.06 -12.43 -13.95
C ILE A 547 -20.53 -13.47 -14.94
N ALA A 548 -19.26 -13.39 -15.35
CA ALA A 548 -18.66 -14.35 -16.27
C ALA A 548 -18.62 -15.78 -15.69
N GLN A 549 -18.41 -15.93 -14.38
CA GLN A 549 -18.29 -17.24 -13.72
C GLN A 549 -19.63 -17.84 -13.30
N TYR A 550 -20.57 -17.02 -12.81
CA TYR A 550 -21.81 -17.48 -12.19
C TYR A 550 -23.05 -17.19 -13.02
N GLY A 551 -22.98 -16.28 -14.00
CA GLY A 551 -24.13 -15.76 -14.73
C GLY A 551 -24.84 -14.65 -13.94
N LYS A 552 -25.26 -13.60 -14.66
CA LYS A 552 -25.85 -12.39 -14.07
C LYS A 552 -27.08 -12.67 -13.20
N ASP A 553 -27.98 -13.53 -13.69
CA ASP A 553 -29.25 -13.85 -13.02
C ASP A 553 -29.06 -14.66 -11.72
N ASN A 554 -27.87 -15.20 -11.49
CA ASN A 554 -27.52 -15.98 -10.29
C ASN A 554 -26.80 -15.15 -9.23
N LEU A 555 -26.73 -13.83 -9.39
CA LEU A 555 -26.04 -12.94 -8.47
C LEU A 555 -26.98 -11.86 -7.96
N THR A 556 -26.68 -11.32 -6.79
CA THR A 556 -27.31 -10.09 -6.30
C THR A 556 -26.23 -9.09 -5.92
N ILE A 557 -26.28 -7.90 -6.50
CA ILE A 557 -25.27 -6.86 -6.32
C ILE A 557 -25.92 -5.72 -5.55
N TYR A 558 -25.42 -5.47 -4.33
CA TYR A 558 -25.84 -4.35 -3.51
C TYR A 558 -24.86 -3.20 -3.69
N HIS A 559 -25.36 -2.00 -3.84
CA HIS A 559 -24.53 -0.85 -4.10
C HIS A 559 -25.13 0.47 -3.63
N GLY A 560 -24.28 1.48 -3.44
CA GLY A 560 -24.73 2.79 -3.02
C GLY A 560 -23.60 3.81 -3.04
N TYR A 561 -24.00 5.07 -3.23
CA TYR A 561 -23.12 6.19 -2.92
C TYR A 561 -23.13 6.47 -1.42
N PHE A 562 -21.98 6.89 -0.90
CA PHE A 562 -21.87 7.44 0.45
C PHE A 562 -21.17 8.80 0.37
N HIS A 563 -21.28 9.58 1.44
CA HIS A 563 -20.64 10.89 1.50
C HIS A 563 -19.92 11.05 2.83
N PRO A 564 -18.57 11.06 2.85
CA PRO A 564 -17.79 11.25 4.07
C PRO A 564 -18.25 12.47 4.86
N LEU A 565 -18.37 12.34 6.18
CA LEU A 565 -18.80 13.44 7.04
C LEU A 565 -17.81 14.62 6.94
N GLU A 566 -16.52 14.33 6.83
CA GLU A 566 -15.44 15.29 6.65
C GLU A 566 -15.60 16.11 5.37
N TRP A 567 -16.27 15.58 4.33
CA TRP A 567 -16.51 16.32 3.10
C TRP A 567 -17.73 17.24 3.20
N ARG A 568 -18.62 17.03 4.16
CA ARG A 568 -19.85 17.84 4.31
C ARG A 568 -19.56 19.29 4.71
N CYS A 569 -18.42 19.57 5.34
CA CYS A 569 -18.06 20.94 5.69
C CYS A 569 -17.71 21.79 4.45
N ASN A 570 -17.25 21.15 3.37
CA ASN A 570 -16.88 21.80 2.13
C ASN A 570 -17.93 21.51 1.05
N HIS A 571 -18.83 22.46 0.81
CA HIS A 571 -19.90 22.30 -0.17
C HIS A 571 -19.43 22.21 -1.64
N GLU A 572 -18.15 22.44 -1.92
CA GLU A 572 -17.55 22.24 -3.24
C GLU A 572 -17.18 20.77 -3.50
N ARG A 573 -17.15 19.92 -2.44
CA ARG A 573 -16.90 18.49 -2.60
C ARG A 573 -18.01 17.82 -3.42
N PRO A 574 -17.66 16.89 -4.32
CA PRO A 574 -18.65 16.16 -5.10
C PRO A 574 -19.50 15.27 -4.19
N LYS A 575 -20.83 15.40 -4.29
CA LYS A 575 -21.77 14.63 -3.46
C LYS A 575 -21.75 13.14 -3.79
N ALA A 576 -21.71 12.77 -5.07
CA ALA A 576 -21.79 11.39 -5.57
C ALA A 576 -20.45 10.88 -6.14
N ALA A 577 -19.35 11.06 -5.39
CA ALA A 577 -18.03 10.57 -5.79
C ALA A 577 -17.61 9.27 -5.08
N CYS A 578 -18.02 9.09 -3.83
CA CYS A 578 -17.69 7.89 -3.05
C CYS A 578 -18.77 6.82 -3.23
N TYR A 579 -18.35 5.61 -3.55
CA TYR A 579 -19.24 4.52 -3.95
C TYR A 579 -18.77 3.20 -3.37
N MET A 580 -19.70 2.32 -3.05
CA MET A 580 -19.38 0.97 -2.61
C MET A 580 -20.37 -0.04 -3.16
N LYS A 581 -19.89 -1.26 -3.34
CA LYS A 581 -20.73 -2.40 -3.70
C LYS A 581 -20.21 -3.71 -3.12
N TYR A 582 -21.12 -4.65 -2.92
CA TYR A 582 -20.79 -6.05 -2.67
C TYR A 582 -21.64 -7.00 -3.51
N ILE A 583 -21.09 -8.18 -3.80
CA ILE A 583 -21.64 -9.18 -4.71
C ILE A 583 -21.97 -10.42 -3.89
N CYS A 584 -23.23 -10.84 -3.92
CA CYS A 584 -23.74 -12.03 -3.24
C CYS A 584 -23.98 -13.17 -4.23
N ASP A 585 -23.73 -14.41 -3.76
CA ASP A 585 -24.09 -15.68 -4.38
C ASP A 585 -25.29 -16.29 -3.62
N PRO A 586 -26.55 -16.06 -4.06
CA PRO A 586 -27.74 -16.59 -3.39
C PRO A 586 -27.77 -18.12 -3.33
N ALA A 587 -27.18 -18.79 -4.32
CA ALA A 587 -27.09 -20.26 -4.34
C ALA A 587 -26.22 -20.82 -3.19
N LYS A 588 -25.42 -19.96 -2.55
CA LYS A 588 -24.61 -20.28 -1.37
C LYS A 588 -25.07 -19.54 -0.11
N GLY A 589 -26.36 -19.27 0.01
CA GLY A 589 -26.94 -18.60 1.19
C GLY A 589 -26.46 -17.15 1.31
N ASP A 590 -26.50 -16.41 0.20
CA ASP A 590 -26.06 -15.01 0.11
C ASP A 590 -24.64 -14.77 0.62
N LYS A 591 -23.74 -15.72 0.35
CA LYS A 591 -22.31 -15.55 0.63
C LYS A 591 -21.79 -14.38 -0.20
N ILE A 592 -21.04 -13.48 0.45
CA ILE A 592 -20.40 -12.37 -0.25
C ILE A 592 -19.12 -12.90 -0.92
N ILE A 593 -19.01 -12.69 -2.23
CA ILE A 593 -17.92 -13.19 -3.08
C ILE A 593 -17.03 -12.07 -3.65
N GLY A 594 -17.44 -10.82 -3.51
CA GLY A 594 -16.67 -9.64 -3.91
C GLY A 594 -17.15 -8.38 -3.19
N MET A 595 -16.24 -7.50 -2.83
CA MET A 595 -16.52 -6.22 -2.18
C MET A 595 -15.59 -5.14 -2.74
N HIS A 596 -16.15 -3.95 -2.95
CA HIS A 596 -15.49 -2.84 -3.63
C HIS A 596 -15.85 -1.53 -2.93
N VAL A 597 -14.85 -0.71 -2.64
CA VAL A 597 -15.03 0.59 -1.97
C VAL A 597 -14.18 1.65 -2.66
N LEU A 598 -14.83 2.68 -3.15
CA LEU A 598 -14.23 3.89 -3.72
C LEU A 598 -14.48 5.06 -2.77
N GLY A 599 -13.42 5.61 -2.19
CA GLY A 599 -13.51 6.71 -1.23
C GLY A 599 -12.26 6.83 -0.35
N PRO A 600 -12.22 7.82 0.55
CA PRO A 600 -11.07 8.04 1.42
C PRO A 600 -10.82 6.82 2.32
N ASN A 601 -9.54 6.50 2.55
CA ASN A 601 -9.11 5.40 3.43
C ASN A 601 -9.66 4.02 3.03
N SER A 602 -9.91 3.79 1.73
CA SER A 602 -10.48 2.53 1.24
C SER A 602 -9.64 1.30 1.59
N GLY A 603 -8.32 1.45 1.69
CA GLY A 603 -7.42 0.39 2.15
C GLY A 603 -7.63 0.00 3.60
N GLU A 604 -7.90 0.97 4.47
CA GLU A 604 -8.15 0.71 5.90
C GLU A 604 -9.50 0.00 6.08
N MET A 605 -10.52 0.38 5.30
CA MET A 605 -11.84 -0.25 5.33
C MET A 605 -11.81 -1.69 4.80
N ILE A 606 -11.26 -1.91 3.61
CA ILE A 606 -11.31 -3.21 2.95
C ILE A 606 -10.49 -4.29 3.69
N GLN A 607 -9.47 -3.88 4.45
CA GLN A 607 -8.63 -4.79 5.21
C GLN A 607 -9.42 -5.59 6.25
N GLY A 608 -10.39 -4.97 6.95
CA GLY A 608 -11.27 -5.64 7.90
C GLY A 608 -12.24 -6.60 7.19
N PHE A 609 -12.90 -6.13 6.12
CA PHE A 609 -13.82 -6.94 5.33
C PHE A 609 -13.15 -8.16 4.68
N ALA A 610 -11.87 -8.05 4.30
CA ALA A 610 -11.11 -9.18 3.76
C ALA A 610 -10.98 -10.35 4.74
N VAL A 611 -10.85 -10.06 6.05
CA VAL A 611 -10.84 -11.09 7.10
C VAL A 611 -12.22 -11.74 7.19
N ALA A 612 -13.29 -10.94 7.21
CA ALA A 612 -14.66 -11.44 7.24
C ALA A 612 -14.99 -12.32 6.03
N LEU A 613 -14.54 -11.93 4.82
CA LEU A 613 -14.70 -12.71 3.59
C LEU A 613 -13.99 -14.08 3.69
N LYS A 614 -12.78 -14.11 4.28
CA LYS A 614 -12.09 -15.39 4.57
C LYS A 614 -12.84 -16.26 5.58
N CYS A 615 -13.58 -15.65 6.52
CA CYS A 615 -14.46 -16.36 7.45
C CYS A 615 -15.81 -16.78 6.82
N GLY A 616 -16.04 -16.47 5.54
CA GLY A 616 -17.25 -16.86 4.82
C GLY A 616 -18.45 -15.95 5.06
N MET A 617 -18.22 -14.66 5.28
CA MET A 617 -19.25 -13.63 5.48
C MET A 617 -20.41 -13.75 4.48
N THR A 618 -21.63 -13.72 5.00
CA THR A 618 -22.89 -13.63 4.24
C THR A 618 -23.47 -12.23 4.37
N ARG A 619 -24.46 -11.92 3.53
CA ARG A 619 -25.23 -10.67 3.65
C ARG A 619 -25.92 -10.53 5.00
N GLU A 620 -26.50 -11.60 5.53
CA GLU A 620 -27.16 -11.61 6.84
C GLU A 620 -26.18 -11.17 7.94
N MET A 621 -24.97 -11.75 7.98
CA MET A 621 -23.94 -11.37 8.95
C MET A 621 -23.53 -9.89 8.82
N LEU A 622 -23.47 -9.38 7.59
CA LEU A 622 -23.12 -7.97 7.34
C LEU A 622 -24.25 -7.04 7.83
N ASN A 623 -25.51 -7.36 7.54
CA ASN A 623 -26.67 -6.56 7.97
C ASN A 623 -26.87 -6.60 9.49
N ASP A 624 -26.56 -7.72 10.15
CA ASP A 624 -26.63 -7.86 11.62
C ASP A 624 -25.49 -7.10 12.33
N THR A 625 -24.46 -6.68 11.60
CA THR A 625 -23.35 -5.93 12.15
C THR A 625 -23.70 -4.46 12.32
N VAL A 626 -23.73 -3.99 13.57
CA VAL A 626 -23.97 -2.59 13.89
C VAL A 626 -22.78 -1.72 13.46
N GLY A 627 -23.04 -0.72 12.62
CA GLY A 627 -22.05 0.23 12.14
C GLY A 627 -21.46 1.13 13.25
N ILE A 628 -20.24 1.63 13.02
CA ILE A 628 -19.62 2.64 13.86
C ILE A 628 -19.95 4.02 13.29
N HIS A 629 -20.63 4.86 14.07
CA HIS A 629 -21.11 6.16 13.60
C HIS A 629 -20.35 7.34 14.24
N PRO A 630 -19.94 8.37 13.47
CA PRO A 630 -19.94 8.46 12.01
C PRO A 630 -18.66 7.90 11.38
N THR A 631 -18.76 6.99 10.42
CA THR A 631 -17.62 6.49 9.64
C THR A 631 -17.99 6.20 8.19
N CYS A 632 -17.02 6.21 7.27
CA CYS A 632 -17.29 5.78 5.88
C CYS A 632 -17.62 4.28 5.79
N ALA A 633 -17.06 3.46 6.69
CA ALA A 633 -17.19 2.01 6.64
C ALA A 633 -18.59 1.53 7.05
N GLU A 634 -19.32 2.29 7.89
CA GLU A 634 -20.67 1.92 8.32
C GLU A 634 -21.64 1.80 7.14
N SER A 635 -21.45 2.62 6.09
CA SER A 635 -22.31 2.59 4.91
C SER A 635 -22.31 1.22 4.20
N MET A 636 -21.28 0.39 4.40
CA MET A 636 -21.25 -0.98 3.86
C MET A 636 -22.28 -1.89 4.53
N CYS A 637 -22.56 -1.68 5.81
CA CYS A 637 -23.58 -2.42 6.56
C CYS A 637 -25.01 -2.00 6.17
N ASP A 638 -25.18 -0.78 5.65
CA ASP A 638 -26.49 -0.18 5.39
C ASP A 638 -26.94 -0.27 3.91
N LEU A 639 -26.16 -0.88 3.02
CA LEU A 639 -26.53 -1.00 1.61
C LEU A 639 -27.79 -1.87 1.41
N GLN A 640 -28.88 -1.24 0.97
CA GLN A 640 -30.15 -1.90 0.65
C GLN A 640 -30.45 -1.98 -0.86
N GLU A 641 -29.91 -1.05 -1.65
CA GLU A 641 -30.25 -0.95 -3.06
C GLU A 641 -29.57 -2.06 -3.87
N VAL A 642 -30.39 -2.79 -4.64
CA VAL A 642 -29.94 -3.82 -5.57
C VAL A 642 -29.76 -3.20 -6.95
N LYS A 643 -28.58 -3.41 -7.54
CA LYS A 643 -28.26 -2.92 -8.89
C LYS A 643 -29.21 -3.53 -9.91
N LYS A 644 -29.93 -2.66 -10.64
CA LYS A 644 -30.86 -3.02 -11.73
C LYS A 644 -30.47 -2.28 -13.00
N GLU A 645 -30.66 -2.92 -14.16
CA GLU A 645 -30.37 -2.28 -15.44
C GLU A 645 -31.24 -1.03 -15.65
N GLY A 646 -30.62 0.05 -16.16
CA GLY A 646 -31.32 1.29 -16.50
C GLY A 646 -31.75 2.15 -15.31
N ILE A 647 -31.47 1.74 -14.07
CA ILE A 647 -31.72 2.55 -12.88
C ILE A 647 -30.44 3.29 -12.50
N VAL A 648 -30.52 4.62 -12.46
CA VAL A 648 -29.47 5.48 -11.90
C VAL A 648 -29.76 5.63 -10.42
N LEU A 649 -28.76 5.36 -9.57
CA LEU A 649 -28.88 5.62 -8.14
C LEU A 649 -29.05 7.12 -7.90
N ASP A 650 -29.98 7.49 -7.02
CA ASP A 650 -29.97 8.82 -6.44
C ASP A 650 -28.65 9.02 -5.67
N GLY A 651 -28.13 10.25 -5.68
CA GLY A 651 -26.95 10.61 -4.89
C GLY A 651 -27.18 10.33 -3.40
N PRO A 652 -26.12 10.32 -2.57
CA PRO A 652 -26.27 9.95 -1.16
C PRO A 652 -27.30 10.86 -0.48
N ALA A 653 -28.23 10.24 0.26
CA ALA A 653 -29.29 10.96 0.94
C ALA A 653 -28.72 11.95 1.96
N GLY A 654 -29.48 13.03 2.19
CA GLY A 654 -29.17 13.99 3.25
C GLY A 654 -29.57 13.42 4.61
N CYS A 655 -28.57 13.14 5.44
CA CYS A 655 -28.59 12.41 6.72
C CYS A 655 -28.46 10.90 6.53
#